data_AF-A0A4U8QDE1-F1
#
_entry.id   AF-A0A4U8QDE1-F1
#
_cell.length_a   1.000
_cell.length_b   1.000
_cell.length_c   1.000
_cell.angle_alpha   90.00
_cell.angle_beta   90.00
_cell.angle_gamma   90.00
#
_symmetry.space_group_name_H-M   'P 1'
#
loop_
_entity.id
_entity.type
_entity.pdbx_description
1 polymer ?
#
loop_
_entity_poly.entity_id
_entity_poly.type
_entity_poly.pdbx_seq_one_letter_code
_entity_poly.pdbx_strand_id
1 'polypeptide(L)'
;MANIKIWQGWTKRESGDAGFRCVNGDNGRAQGKYQFDYRYSLVPFMKRCLNYSKSRYGVFEKFIGYGSQNSALVNSSELASVWISLCDKYPTEFEQIQDLHAFEEYYKPAAEYVRNNYGIDMEEHSPAVKGTLFSMSIRSGQIKGARKLSNCKGKTDREMIDTMYSSYGGVDSGRWTMGGQWGDAINALNSNIFSEIGLGEKGGTTVVNAPPKNAVDYAQRLIDIAMQQQGNGGGQKFCSWWGYGYRVEWCAIFVSWCSEQAGIPLSIIPKEQAVVRFLDFAKANNQFHARGAVPKAGDLFLLYGNSSQHVGIVTGSDGTSFSSIEGNYSDMCTTVTRSIYDAQLAGFFSPAYPAVSSDGKGGQGGGKTYAQTVLKYLHDVSKDEKEGQVELVPIVIEDPVLHQSKFTSCQLIIIHGKNMFLPVVEDGIIWDLNRQGSPGSLTFSVIPDKKLIFEEGDSVTFKWNKQKVFFGFVFEKKRTQDGKIAVTCYDQLRYLKNKDTYVYKMKTASKVIEKIAKDFGLRAGVLEDTVYKIPTKVEDNKTLFDIIGNALNDTLMADKGLYVLYDDFGKLTLKCTENLLLDIMIDEETGQSFDYTSSINGDTYNKVKLSYQNDETETMDIYITLDSDNIKQWGVLQYFETISSGTSAVGLGQKADTLLKLYNEKTRNLKIDKCFGDIRVRAGTSVIVRMKFDDIEVSNYMMVEKVKHTFGDITHTMDLTLRGGRFNA
;
A
#
# COMPACT_ATOMS: atom_id res chain seq x y z
N MET A 1 3.11 -15.96 0.11
CA MET A 1 4.23 -15.31 0.82
C MET A 1 4.22 -13.77 0.72
N ALA A 2 3.07 -13.14 0.38
CA ALA A 2 3.08 -11.79 -0.22
C ALA A 2 3.20 -10.59 0.74
N ASN A 3 3.27 -10.76 2.07
CA ASN A 3 3.26 -9.61 3.00
C ASN A 3 4.34 -9.62 4.11
N ILE A 4 5.26 -10.60 4.15
CA ILE A 4 6.34 -10.61 5.15
C ILE A 4 7.67 -10.36 4.43
N LYS A 5 8.22 -9.16 4.59
CA LYS A 5 9.57 -8.82 4.08
C LYS A 5 10.60 -9.55 4.93
N ILE A 6 11.25 -10.57 4.35
CA ILE A 6 12.33 -11.33 4.98
C ILE A 6 13.57 -11.25 4.09
N TRP A 7 14.71 -10.89 4.68
CA TRP A 7 15.97 -10.93 3.96
C TRP A 7 16.42 -12.39 3.75
N GLN A 8 16.60 -12.77 2.49
CA GLN A 8 17.02 -14.13 2.09
C GLN A 8 18.46 -14.18 1.54
N GLY A 9 19.23 -13.10 1.64
CA GLY A 9 20.58 -13.03 1.07
C GLY A 9 21.59 -14.01 1.68
N TRP A 10 21.25 -14.68 2.78
CA TRP A 10 22.02 -15.78 3.36
C TRP A 10 21.96 -17.07 2.53
N THR A 11 20.93 -17.26 1.69
CA THR A 11 20.75 -18.48 0.87
C THR A 11 21.90 -18.71 -0.11
N LYS A 12 22.51 -17.63 -0.62
CA LYS A 12 23.72 -17.69 -1.47
C LYS A 12 24.88 -18.45 -0.81
N ARG A 13 24.91 -18.52 0.53
CA ARG A 13 25.95 -19.23 1.30
C ARG A 13 25.59 -20.66 1.62
N GLU A 14 24.33 -21.07 1.39
CA GLU A 14 23.88 -22.45 1.51
C GLU A 14 23.93 -23.16 0.17
N SER A 15 23.37 -22.55 -0.89
CA SER A 15 23.27 -23.19 -2.21
C SER A 15 24.32 -22.73 -3.23
N GLY A 16 25.17 -21.76 -2.88
CA GLY A 16 26.12 -21.14 -3.80
C GLY A 16 25.42 -20.42 -4.97
N ASP A 17 26.18 -20.18 -6.04
CA ASP A 17 25.70 -19.51 -7.26
C ASP A 17 24.60 -20.30 -7.98
N ALA A 18 24.48 -21.60 -7.71
CA ALA A 18 23.44 -22.45 -8.28
C ALA A 18 22.04 -22.11 -7.73
N GLY A 19 21.93 -21.47 -6.56
CA GLY A 19 20.65 -21.03 -6.01
C GLY A 19 19.62 -22.17 -5.90
N PHE A 20 18.39 -21.93 -6.39
CA PHE A 20 17.31 -22.92 -6.42
C PHE A 20 17.59 -24.13 -7.33
N ARG A 21 18.61 -24.04 -8.18
CA ARG A 21 19.10 -25.11 -9.06
C ARG A 21 20.20 -25.95 -8.41
N CYS A 22 20.61 -25.64 -7.18
CA CYS A 22 21.66 -26.40 -6.51
C CYS A 22 21.27 -27.88 -6.40
N VAL A 23 22.19 -28.75 -6.79
CA VAL A 23 22.03 -30.20 -6.69
C VAL A 23 23.24 -30.84 -6.03
N ASN A 24 23.04 -31.97 -5.36
CA ASN A 24 24.09 -32.71 -4.67
C ASN A 24 24.87 -31.87 -3.63
N GLY A 25 24.18 -30.92 -2.99
CA GLY A 25 24.71 -30.14 -1.88
C GLY A 25 24.96 -31.00 -0.63
N ASP A 26 25.67 -30.46 0.36
CA ASP A 26 26.03 -31.17 1.59
C ASP A 26 26.66 -32.57 1.37
N ASN A 27 27.63 -32.65 0.46
CA ASN A 27 28.27 -33.90 0.01
C ASN A 27 27.26 -34.89 -0.62
N GLY A 28 26.38 -34.39 -1.47
CA GLY A 28 25.41 -35.20 -2.20
C GLY A 28 24.07 -35.42 -1.49
N ARG A 29 23.86 -34.83 -0.32
CA ARG A 29 22.74 -35.12 0.59
C ARG A 29 21.59 -34.13 0.50
N ALA A 30 21.78 -33.01 -0.19
CA ALA A 30 20.81 -31.93 -0.24
C ALA A 30 20.56 -31.40 -1.67
N GLN A 31 19.39 -30.79 -1.87
CA GLN A 31 18.96 -30.17 -3.13
C GLN A 31 18.34 -28.79 -2.87
N GLY A 32 18.41 -27.89 -3.84
CA GLY A 32 17.68 -26.62 -3.85
C GLY A 32 18.31 -25.46 -3.06
N LYS A 33 17.62 -24.32 -3.12
CA LYS A 33 18.01 -23.02 -2.56
C LYS A 33 18.29 -23.06 -1.05
N TYR A 34 17.58 -23.95 -0.36
CA TYR A 34 17.61 -24.10 1.09
C TYR A 34 18.30 -25.38 1.56
N GLN A 35 18.95 -26.11 0.64
CA GLN A 35 19.62 -27.38 0.94
C GLN A 35 18.68 -28.38 1.64
N PHE A 36 17.59 -28.75 0.98
CA PHE A 36 16.65 -29.75 1.51
C PHE A 36 17.35 -31.10 1.66
N ASP A 37 17.63 -31.47 2.91
CA ASP A 37 18.40 -32.66 3.27
C ASP A 37 17.56 -33.93 3.14
N TYR A 38 18.13 -34.98 2.55
CA TYR A 38 17.50 -36.27 2.33
C TYR A 38 16.94 -36.95 3.59
N ARG A 39 17.46 -36.59 4.78
CA ARG A 39 17.03 -37.19 6.05
C ARG A 39 15.70 -36.65 6.54
N TYR A 40 15.40 -35.38 6.25
CA TYR A 40 14.32 -34.67 6.94
C TYR A 40 13.41 -33.85 6.03
N SER A 41 13.92 -33.20 4.98
CA SER A 41 13.14 -32.20 4.23
C SER A 41 13.03 -32.42 2.73
N LEU A 42 13.93 -33.19 2.11
CA LEU A 42 13.88 -33.43 0.67
C LEU A 42 12.61 -34.18 0.23
N VAL A 43 12.23 -35.25 0.95
CA VAL A 43 11.03 -36.03 0.63
C VAL A 43 9.74 -35.25 0.94
N PRO A 44 9.59 -34.58 2.09
CA PRO A 44 8.46 -33.66 2.30
C PRO A 44 8.32 -32.59 1.23
N PHE A 45 9.44 -31.99 0.77
CA PHE A 45 9.42 -31.02 -0.33
C PHE A 45 8.89 -31.63 -1.62
N MET A 46 9.41 -32.79 -2.03
CA MET A 46 8.96 -33.49 -3.24
C MET A 46 7.46 -33.85 -3.17
N LYS A 47 6.96 -34.27 -2.00
CA LYS A 47 5.53 -34.52 -1.77
C LYS A 47 4.70 -33.24 -1.94
N ARG A 48 5.20 -32.10 -1.48
CA ARG A 48 4.53 -30.80 -1.67
C ARG A 48 4.44 -30.43 -3.14
N CYS A 49 5.50 -30.61 -3.92
CA CYS A 49 5.46 -30.41 -5.37
C CYS A 49 4.41 -31.32 -6.04
N LEU A 50 4.37 -32.60 -5.65
CA LEU A 50 3.39 -33.55 -6.17
C LEU A 50 1.95 -33.13 -5.85
N ASN A 51 1.68 -32.66 -4.63
CA ASN A 51 0.38 -32.16 -4.20
C ASN A 51 0.00 -30.85 -4.89
N TYR A 52 0.99 -30.00 -5.20
CA TYR A 52 0.75 -28.76 -5.93
C TYR A 52 0.28 -29.04 -7.36
N SER A 53 0.93 -29.97 -8.07
CA SER A 53 0.48 -30.42 -9.38
C SER A 53 1.04 -31.79 -9.75
N LYS A 54 0.19 -32.81 -9.69
CA LYS A 54 0.57 -34.17 -10.07
C LYS A 54 1.02 -34.27 -11.54
N SER A 55 0.39 -33.53 -12.45
CA SER A 55 0.74 -33.55 -13.88
C SER A 55 2.09 -32.92 -14.19
N ARG A 56 2.55 -31.96 -13.36
CA ARG A 56 3.85 -31.29 -13.55
C ARG A 56 4.99 -31.95 -12.77
N TYR A 57 4.72 -32.38 -11.54
CA TYR A 57 5.71 -32.88 -10.61
C TYR A 57 5.62 -34.39 -10.34
N GLY A 58 4.81 -35.12 -11.11
CA GLY A 58 4.66 -36.57 -11.01
C GLY A 58 5.97 -37.36 -11.12
N VAL A 59 6.97 -36.79 -11.79
CA VAL A 59 8.34 -37.36 -11.86
C VAL A 59 8.97 -37.56 -10.47
N PHE A 60 8.51 -36.86 -9.44
CA PHE A 60 8.99 -37.05 -8.07
C PHE A 60 8.44 -38.31 -7.38
N GLU A 61 7.37 -38.96 -7.89
CA GLU A 61 6.77 -40.15 -7.26
C GLU A 61 7.80 -41.27 -7.02
N LYS A 62 8.71 -41.49 -7.99
CA LYS A 62 9.80 -42.46 -7.87
C LYS A 62 10.69 -42.19 -6.66
N PHE A 63 11.13 -40.94 -6.49
CA PHE A 63 12.06 -40.56 -5.43
C PHE A 63 11.38 -40.46 -4.07
N ILE A 64 10.10 -40.05 -4.04
CA ILE A 64 9.26 -40.10 -2.84
C ILE A 64 9.13 -41.54 -2.34
N GLY A 65 9.02 -42.51 -3.25
CA GLY A 65 8.92 -43.93 -2.94
C GLY A 65 10.12 -44.51 -2.19
N TYR A 66 11.31 -43.91 -2.31
CA TYR A 66 12.50 -44.33 -1.54
C TYR A 66 12.40 -43.99 -0.05
N GLY A 67 11.62 -42.97 0.31
CA GLY A 67 11.51 -42.45 1.68
C GLY A 67 12.71 -41.63 2.15
N SER A 68 12.54 -40.94 3.27
CA SER A 68 13.62 -40.15 3.88
C SER A 68 14.76 -41.04 4.39
N GLN A 69 15.97 -40.50 4.47
CA GLN A 69 17.20 -41.20 4.90
C GLN A 69 17.66 -42.35 3.98
N ASN A 70 17.06 -42.50 2.81
CA ASN A 70 17.48 -43.52 1.84
C ASN A 70 18.73 -43.07 1.08
N SER A 71 19.76 -43.92 1.04
CA SER A 71 21.02 -43.64 0.33
C SER A 71 20.84 -43.51 -1.19
N ALA A 72 19.75 -44.02 -1.77
CA ALA A 72 19.40 -43.82 -3.18
C ALA A 72 19.14 -42.35 -3.56
N LEU A 73 18.89 -41.48 -2.57
CA LEU A 73 18.75 -40.03 -2.75
C LEU A 73 20.09 -39.28 -2.69
N VAL A 74 21.16 -39.95 -2.24
CA VAL A 74 22.48 -39.33 -2.03
C VAL A 74 23.33 -39.46 -3.29
N ASN A 75 23.88 -38.36 -3.80
CA ASN A 75 24.65 -38.31 -5.07
C ASN A 75 23.90 -38.92 -6.27
N SER A 76 22.57 -38.83 -6.27
CA SER A 76 21.73 -39.40 -7.32
C SER A 76 21.79 -38.52 -8.57
N SER A 77 22.48 -39.01 -9.61
CA SER A 77 22.57 -38.34 -10.92
C SER A 77 21.20 -38.21 -11.58
N GLU A 78 20.30 -39.17 -11.36
CA GLU A 78 18.95 -39.16 -11.88
C GLU A 78 18.10 -38.07 -11.19
N LEU A 79 18.13 -38.01 -9.85
CA LEU A 79 17.42 -36.97 -9.10
C LEU A 79 17.93 -35.57 -9.46
N ALA A 80 19.26 -35.42 -9.56
CA ALA A 80 19.87 -34.16 -9.97
C ALA A 80 19.39 -33.74 -11.37
N SER A 81 19.33 -34.67 -12.33
CA SER A 81 18.84 -34.39 -13.69
C SER A 81 17.37 -33.98 -13.71
N VAL A 82 16.52 -34.68 -12.95
CA VAL A 82 15.10 -34.34 -12.79
C VAL A 82 14.93 -32.97 -12.16
N TRP A 83 15.69 -32.67 -11.11
CA TRP A 83 15.65 -31.38 -10.43
C TRP A 83 16.00 -30.23 -11.37
N ILE A 84 17.11 -30.34 -12.11
CA ILE A 84 17.52 -29.34 -13.11
C ILE A 84 16.47 -29.17 -14.20
N SER A 85 15.91 -30.28 -14.72
CA SER A 85 14.85 -30.22 -15.72
C SER A 85 13.61 -29.47 -15.24
N LEU A 86 13.22 -29.65 -13.97
CA LEU A 86 12.09 -28.92 -13.38
C LEU A 86 12.42 -27.44 -13.16
N CYS A 87 13.65 -27.12 -12.77
CA CYS A 87 14.11 -25.74 -12.72
C CYS A 87 14.09 -25.06 -14.10
N ASP A 88 14.39 -25.79 -15.17
CA ASP A 88 14.35 -25.24 -16.54
C ASP A 88 12.92 -25.08 -17.06
N LYS A 89 12.06 -26.05 -16.75
CA LYS A 89 10.67 -26.08 -17.25
C LYS A 89 9.75 -25.12 -16.48
N TYR A 90 9.99 -24.94 -15.19
CA TYR A 90 9.14 -24.18 -14.27
C TYR A 90 9.97 -23.26 -13.34
N PRO A 91 10.85 -22.38 -13.86
CA PRO A 91 11.86 -21.69 -13.04
C PRO A 91 11.26 -20.88 -11.89
N THR A 92 10.32 -19.98 -12.20
CA THR A 92 9.69 -19.11 -11.19
C THR A 92 8.80 -19.89 -10.22
N GLU A 93 7.95 -20.78 -10.75
CA GLU A 93 7.02 -21.58 -9.94
C GLU A 93 7.77 -22.53 -8.99
N PHE A 94 8.77 -23.25 -9.50
CA PHE A 94 9.52 -24.21 -8.72
C PHE A 94 10.37 -23.53 -7.64
N GLU A 95 10.98 -22.37 -7.92
CA GLU A 95 11.63 -21.56 -6.90
C GLU A 95 10.63 -21.08 -5.83
N GLN A 96 9.44 -20.60 -6.22
CA GLN A 96 8.40 -20.16 -5.28
C GLN A 96 7.90 -21.29 -4.37
N ILE A 97 7.78 -22.53 -4.89
CA ILE A 97 7.42 -23.69 -4.07
C ILE A 97 8.54 -24.02 -3.07
N GLN A 98 9.82 -23.89 -3.45
CA GLN A 98 10.95 -24.03 -2.52
C GLN A 98 10.89 -22.98 -1.42
N ASP A 99 10.69 -21.71 -1.78
CA ASP A 99 10.55 -20.61 -0.83
C ASP A 99 9.39 -20.90 0.15
N LEU A 100 8.21 -21.23 -0.37
CA LEU A 100 7.01 -21.48 0.44
C LEU A 100 7.22 -22.63 1.42
N HIS A 101 7.80 -23.74 0.94
CA HIS A 101 8.09 -24.88 1.79
C HIS A 101 9.06 -24.51 2.90
N ALA A 102 10.18 -23.86 2.58
CA ALA A 102 11.16 -23.48 3.59
C ALA A 102 10.58 -22.51 4.62
N PHE A 103 9.75 -21.55 4.18
CA PHE A 103 9.09 -20.59 5.06
C PHE A 103 8.15 -21.28 6.06
N GLU A 104 7.29 -22.18 5.59
CA GLU A 104 6.30 -22.88 6.42
C GLU A 104 6.92 -23.91 7.36
N GLU A 105 7.94 -24.64 6.91
CA GLU A 105 8.54 -25.71 7.71
C GLU A 105 9.58 -25.18 8.70
N TYR A 106 10.27 -24.07 8.39
CA TYR A 106 11.39 -23.60 9.20
C TYR A 106 11.15 -22.26 9.85
N TYR A 107 10.80 -21.23 9.09
CA TYR A 107 10.67 -19.88 9.65
C TYR A 107 9.45 -19.73 10.54
N LYS A 108 8.25 -20.08 10.04
CA LYS A 108 7.00 -19.86 10.76
C LYS A 108 6.97 -20.55 12.13
N PRO A 109 7.36 -21.84 12.27
CA PRO A 109 7.38 -22.50 13.58
C PRO A 109 8.44 -21.90 14.52
N ALA A 110 9.58 -21.45 13.99
CA ALA A 110 10.60 -20.78 14.78
C ALA A 110 10.12 -19.42 15.30
N ALA A 111 9.47 -18.61 14.45
CA ALA A 111 8.90 -17.33 14.83
C ALA A 111 7.77 -17.49 15.87
N GLU A 112 6.89 -18.47 15.69
CA GLU A 112 5.84 -18.82 16.66
C GLU A 112 6.45 -19.27 17.99
N TYR A 113 7.50 -20.10 17.98
CA TYR A 113 8.20 -20.50 19.19
C TYR A 113 8.80 -19.29 19.93
N VAL A 114 9.45 -18.39 19.20
CA VAL A 114 10.04 -17.16 19.76
C VAL A 114 8.97 -16.26 20.39
N ARG A 115 7.84 -16.06 19.71
CA ARG A 115 6.71 -15.29 20.24
C ARG A 115 6.16 -15.93 21.52
N ASN A 116 5.87 -17.22 21.49
CA ASN A 116 5.19 -17.91 22.58
C ASN A 116 6.08 -18.10 23.83
N ASN A 117 7.39 -18.26 23.66
CA ASN A 117 8.30 -18.55 24.78
C ASN A 117 9.06 -17.32 25.28
N TYR A 118 9.29 -16.32 24.43
CA TYR A 118 10.13 -15.16 24.76
C TYR A 118 9.39 -13.82 24.63
N GLY A 119 8.15 -13.82 24.10
CA GLY A 119 7.37 -12.59 23.93
C GLY A 119 8.03 -11.59 22.97
N ILE A 120 8.75 -12.10 21.96
CA ILE A 120 9.37 -11.32 20.90
C ILE A 120 8.53 -11.52 19.65
N ASP A 121 7.83 -10.48 19.19
CA ASP A 121 7.09 -10.55 17.93
C ASP A 121 8.03 -10.27 16.77
N MET A 122 8.36 -11.32 16.01
CA MET A 122 9.23 -11.19 14.84
C MET A 122 8.71 -10.18 13.82
N GLU A 123 7.40 -9.88 13.77
CA GLU A 123 6.85 -8.90 12.83
C GLU A 123 7.31 -7.46 13.11
N GLU A 124 7.63 -7.13 14.36
CA GLU A 124 8.12 -5.82 14.80
C GLU A 124 9.60 -5.57 14.47
N HIS A 125 10.31 -6.61 13.98
CA HIS A 125 11.73 -6.56 13.70
C HIS A 125 12.04 -6.50 12.20
N SER A 126 13.22 -5.98 11.85
CA SER A 126 13.62 -5.80 10.44
C SER A 126 13.69 -7.12 9.66
N PRO A 127 13.60 -7.03 8.31
CA PRO A 127 13.82 -8.19 7.45
C PRO A 127 15.15 -8.93 7.72
N ALA A 128 16.18 -8.24 8.21
CA ALA A 128 17.48 -8.82 8.54
C ALA A 128 17.43 -9.73 9.77
N VAL A 129 16.70 -9.34 10.82
CA VAL A 129 16.47 -10.18 12.01
C VAL A 129 15.60 -11.38 11.62
N LYS A 130 14.52 -11.15 10.87
CA LYS A 130 13.66 -12.23 10.32
C LYS A 130 14.48 -13.23 9.48
N GLY A 131 15.34 -12.72 8.60
CA GLY A 131 16.23 -13.51 7.75
C GLY A 131 17.27 -14.29 8.53
N THR A 132 17.81 -13.70 9.59
CA THR A 132 18.76 -14.37 10.50
C THR A 132 18.11 -15.52 11.25
N LEU A 133 16.89 -15.33 11.78
CA LEU A 133 16.12 -16.41 12.39
C LEU A 133 15.84 -17.53 11.39
N PHE A 134 15.48 -17.18 10.15
CA PHE A 134 15.23 -18.16 9.09
C PHE A 134 16.50 -18.99 8.79
N SER A 135 17.63 -18.32 8.57
CA SER A 135 18.95 -18.96 8.36
C SER A 135 19.29 -19.93 9.49
N MET A 136 19.16 -19.49 10.75
CA MET A 136 19.46 -20.34 11.91
C MET A 136 18.53 -21.53 12.05
N SER A 137 17.26 -21.37 11.66
CA SER A 137 16.27 -22.44 11.69
C SER A 137 16.58 -23.52 10.65
N ILE A 138 17.08 -23.13 9.47
CA ILE A 138 17.52 -24.06 8.43
C ILE A 138 18.76 -24.83 8.87
N ARG A 139 19.78 -24.12 9.38
CA ARG A 139 21.05 -24.75 9.79
C ARG A 139 20.92 -25.67 11.01
N SER A 140 20.14 -25.25 12.01
CA SER A 140 20.16 -25.89 13.34
C SER A 140 18.84 -26.60 13.70
N GLY A 141 17.81 -26.47 12.87
CA GLY A 141 16.43 -26.83 13.19
C GLY A 141 15.66 -25.68 13.85
N GLN A 142 14.33 -25.71 13.74
CA GLN A 142 13.44 -24.60 14.10
C GLN A 142 13.60 -24.16 15.56
N ILE A 143 13.52 -25.13 16.48
CA ILE A 143 13.56 -24.85 17.92
C ILE A 143 14.97 -24.43 18.37
N LYS A 144 16.02 -25.08 17.88
CA LYS A 144 17.40 -24.73 18.25
C LYS A 144 17.79 -23.36 17.70
N GLY A 145 17.34 -23.01 16.49
CA GLY A 145 17.48 -21.67 15.93
C GLY A 145 16.75 -20.61 16.78
N ALA A 146 15.48 -20.87 17.10
CA ALA A 146 14.65 -19.99 17.93
C ALA A 146 15.20 -19.74 19.34
N ARG A 147 15.73 -20.78 20.01
CA ARG A 147 16.29 -20.67 21.37
C ARG A 147 17.44 -19.66 21.50
N LYS A 148 18.11 -19.31 20.40
CA LYS A 148 19.16 -18.29 20.40
C LYS A 148 18.64 -16.88 20.72
N LEU A 149 17.33 -16.65 20.58
CA LEU A 149 16.67 -15.39 20.92
C LEU A 149 16.13 -15.35 22.37
N SER A 150 16.44 -16.33 23.21
CA SER A 150 15.87 -16.41 24.57
C SER A 150 16.14 -15.18 25.44
N ASN A 151 17.29 -14.52 25.22
CA ASN A 151 17.73 -13.33 25.96
C ASN A 151 17.73 -12.08 25.07
N CYS A 152 16.81 -12.01 24.10
CA CYS A 152 16.74 -10.91 23.14
C CYS A 152 15.53 -9.99 23.33
N LYS A 153 14.67 -10.24 24.32
CA LYS A 153 13.54 -9.35 24.60
C LYS A 153 14.05 -7.96 24.97
N GLY A 154 13.58 -6.94 24.23
CA GLY A 154 13.99 -5.54 24.42
C GLY A 154 15.36 -5.16 23.84
N LYS A 155 16.05 -6.09 23.16
CA LYS A 155 17.28 -5.78 22.41
C LYS A 155 16.95 -5.15 21.05
N THR A 156 17.85 -4.33 20.56
CA THR A 156 17.79 -3.80 19.18
C THR A 156 18.04 -4.89 18.15
N ASP A 157 17.58 -4.67 16.92
CA ASP A 157 17.82 -5.58 15.79
C ASP A 157 19.29 -5.94 15.60
N ARG A 158 20.17 -4.97 15.81
CA ARG A 158 21.62 -5.18 15.75
C ARG A 158 22.10 -6.16 16.81
N GLU A 159 21.73 -5.92 18.06
CA GLU A 159 22.12 -6.77 19.19
C GLU A 159 21.50 -8.17 19.09
N MET A 160 20.31 -8.30 18.49
CA MET A 160 19.69 -9.58 18.20
C MET A 160 20.50 -10.38 17.18
N ILE A 161 20.88 -9.76 16.05
CA ILE A 161 21.73 -10.41 15.04
C ILE A 161 23.08 -10.80 15.64
N ASP A 162 23.71 -9.90 16.40
CA ASP A 162 24.97 -10.19 17.10
C ASP A 162 24.82 -11.36 18.08
N THR A 163 23.72 -11.43 18.85
CA THR A 163 23.45 -12.52 19.80
C THR A 163 23.26 -13.87 19.09
N MET A 164 22.54 -13.90 17.96
CA MET A 164 22.26 -15.13 17.22
C MET A 164 23.53 -15.77 16.63
N TYR A 165 24.47 -14.92 16.22
CA TYR A 165 25.71 -15.33 15.58
C TYR A 165 26.92 -15.44 16.54
N SER A 166 26.91 -14.80 17.71
CA SER A 166 28.00 -14.87 18.70
C SER A 166 28.19 -16.25 19.32
N SER A 167 27.18 -17.11 19.26
CA SER A 167 27.14 -18.42 19.93
C SER A 167 27.75 -19.57 19.11
N TYR A 168 28.61 -19.28 18.13
CA TYR A 168 29.34 -20.28 17.34
C TYR A 168 30.87 -20.06 17.39
N GLY A 169 31.51 -20.65 18.40
CA GLY A 169 32.96 -20.89 18.38
C GLY A 169 33.27 -22.25 17.74
N GLY A 170 34.28 -22.32 16.87
CA GLY A 170 34.76 -23.57 16.27
C GLY A 170 34.85 -23.54 14.74
N VAL A 171 34.60 -24.71 14.10
CA VAL A 171 34.85 -25.06 12.68
C VAL A 171 34.24 -24.10 11.63
N ASP A 172 33.37 -23.19 12.05
CA ASP A 172 32.68 -22.19 11.22
C ASP A 172 33.20 -20.75 11.42
N SER A 173 34.36 -20.55 12.06
CA SER A 173 34.89 -19.23 12.42
C SER A 173 34.94 -18.22 11.27
N GLY A 174 35.10 -18.68 10.02
CA GLY A 174 35.05 -17.84 8.81
C GLY A 174 33.63 -17.40 8.38
N ARG A 175 32.59 -18.21 8.65
CA ARG A 175 31.19 -17.95 8.26
C ARG A 175 30.56 -16.82 9.09
N TRP A 176 31.13 -16.51 10.27
CA TRP A 176 30.63 -15.51 11.23
C TRP A 176 31.45 -14.21 11.26
N THR A 177 32.33 -14.02 10.28
CA THR A 177 33.14 -12.81 10.13
C THR A 177 32.37 -11.68 9.43
N MET A 178 32.97 -10.49 9.34
CA MET A 178 32.47 -9.37 8.54
C MET A 178 32.33 -9.71 7.05
N GLY A 179 33.06 -10.72 6.55
CA GLY A 179 32.91 -11.29 5.21
C GLY A 179 31.95 -12.48 5.13
N GLY A 180 31.29 -12.85 6.23
CA GLY A 180 30.44 -14.03 6.44
C GLY A 180 28.92 -13.76 6.42
N GLN A 181 28.11 -14.75 6.80
CA GLN A 181 26.64 -14.59 6.91
C GLN A 181 26.24 -13.51 7.91
N TRP A 182 27.01 -13.36 9.00
CA TRP A 182 26.84 -12.24 9.93
C TRP A 182 27.06 -10.90 9.23
N GLY A 183 28.17 -10.75 8.50
CA GLY A 183 28.45 -9.57 7.70
C GLY A 183 27.35 -9.26 6.67
N ASP A 184 26.82 -10.28 5.98
CA ASP A 184 25.68 -10.08 5.07
C ASP A 184 24.40 -9.67 5.79
N ALA A 185 24.12 -10.21 6.99
CA ALA A 185 22.95 -9.85 7.79
C ALA A 185 23.05 -8.43 8.33
N ILE A 186 24.25 -8.02 8.74
CA ILE A 186 24.57 -6.65 9.11
C ILE A 186 24.47 -5.73 7.90
N ASN A 187 24.98 -6.13 6.75
CA ASN A 187 24.81 -5.38 5.51
C ASN A 187 23.35 -5.33 5.09
N ALA A 188 22.52 -6.32 5.40
CA ALA A 188 21.07 -6.30 5.13
C ALA A 188 20.29 -5.43 6.12
N LEU A 189 20.71 -5.41 7.39
CA LEU A 189 20.19 -4.49 8.39
C LEU A 189 20.55 -3.06 8.00
N ASN A 190 21.82 -2.85 7.68
CA ASN A 190 22.36 -1.60 7.18
C ASN A 190 21.80 -1.26 5.81
N SER A 191 21.51 -2.20 4.92
CA SER A 191 20.92 -1.92 3.61
C SER A 191 19.43 -1.74 3.66
N ASN A 192 18.74 -2.14 4.74
CA ASN A 192 17.41 -1.61 5.02
C ASN A 192 17.53 -0.16 5.55
N ILE A 193 18.60 0.15 6.29
CA ILE A 193 18.97 1.52 6.67
C ILE A 193 19.48 2.33 5.44
N PHE A 194 20.13 1.73 4.44
CA PHE A 194 20.68 2.33 3.23
C PHE A 194 19.74 2.17 2.00
N SER A 195 18.72 1.32 2.04
CA SER A 195 17.57 1.41 1.12
C SER A 195 16.60 2.50 1.58
N GLU A 196 16.70 2.91 2.84
CA GLU A 196 16.13 4.15 3.37
C GLU A 196 17.10 5.35 3.26
N ILE A 197 18.39 5.12 3.01
CA ILE A 197 19.42 6.16 2.80
C ILE A 197 20.43 5.69 1.73
N GLY A 198 20.16 5.86 0.43
CA GLY A 198 20.98 5.29 -0.64
C GLY A 198 22.42 5.83 -0.73
N LEU A 199 23.45 5.04 -0.37
CA LEU A 199 24.85 5.14 -0.84
C LEU A 199 25.57 3.77 -0.70
N GLY A 200 26.34 3.36 -1.72
CA GLY A 200 27.13 2.11 -1.76
C GLY A 200 28.55 2.30 -2.32
N GLU A 201 29.36 1.24 -2.47
CA GLU A 201 30.68 1.22 -3.15
C GLU A 201 31.13 -0.25 -3.43
N LYS A 202 32.03 -0.64 -4.35
CA LYS A 202 32.66 -0.16 -5.62
C LYS A 202 33.47 -1.34 -6.20
N GLY A 203 33.59 -1.43 -7.54
CA GLY A 203 34.73 -2.07 -8.23
C GLY A 203 34.39 -2.88 -9.49
N GLY A 204 34.66 -2.33 -10.68
CA GLY A 204 34.81 -3.09 -11.93
C GLY A 204 33.93 -2.65 -13.11
N THR A 205 34.48 -1.77 -13.93
CA THR A 205 34.05 -1.23 -15.24
C THR A 205 33.20 -2.13 -16.15
N THR A 206 32.01 -1.65 -16.56
CA THR A 206 31.60 -1.48 -17.98
C THR A 206 30.27 -0.71 -18.05
N VAL A 207 30.20 0.17 -19.05
CA VAL A 207 29.16 1.20 -19.26
C VAL A 207 27.96 0.58 -19.96
N VAL A 208 26.73 0.77 -19.45
CA VAL A 208 25.58 1.36 -20.19
C VAL A 208 24.34 1.59 -19.30
N ASN A 209 23.89 2.85 -19.33
CA ASN A 209 22.54 3.41 -19.10
C ASN A 209 21.97 3.54 -17.66
N ALA A 210 21.74 4.82 -17.28
CA ALA A 210 21.32 5.31 -15.97
C ALA A 210 19.82 5.09 -15.64
N PRO A 211 19.43 4.92 -14.36
CA PRO A 211 18.03 5.01 -13.90
C PRO A 211 17.62 6.44 -13.43
N PRO A 212 16.31 6.76 -13.35
CA PRO A 212 15.78 8.14 -13.42
C PRO A 212 15.69 8.92 -12.09
N LYS A 213 15.70 10.26 -12.21
CA LYS A 213 15.58 11.31 -11.17
C LYS A 213 14.18 11.39 -10.53
N ASN A 214 14.09 11.23 -9.21
CA ASN A 214 13.08 11.86 -8.34
C ASN A 214 13.82 12.84 -7.40
N ALA A 215 13.57 14.14 -7.50
CA ALA A 215 14.24 15.15 -6.68
C ALA A 215 13.60 15.23 -5.28
N VAL A 216 14.40 15.02 -4.23
CA VAL A 216 13.98 15.10 -2.82
C VAL A 216 13.97 16.56 -2.37
N ASP A 217 12.86 17.04 -1.81
CA ASP A 217 12.77 18.36 -1.15
C ASP A 217 13.39 18.29 0.26
N TYR A 218 14.71 18.47 0.30
CA TYR A 218 15.49 18.41 1.54
C TYR A 218 15.17 19.54 2.52
N ALA A 219 14.81 20.73 2.02
CA ALA A 219 14.51 21.89 2.85
C ALA A 219 13.25 21.63 3.70
N GLN A 220 12.19 21.13 3.07
CA GLN A 220 10.94 20.86 3.79
C GLN A 220 11.09 19.67 4.76
N ARG A 221 11.81 18.61 4.36
CA ARG A 221 12.07 17.46 5.24
C ARG A 221 12.85 17.85 6.50
N LEU A 222 13.84 18.73 6.38
CA LEU A 222 14.60 19.25 7.51
C LEU A 222 13.68 19.94 8.53
N ILE A 223 12.77 20.80 8.04
CA ILE A 223 11.81 21.51 8.88
C ILE A 223 10.86 20.54 9.57
N ASP A 224 10.27 19.60 8.82
CA ASP A 224 9.27 18.67 9.36
C ASP A 224 9.85 17.83 10.51
N ILE A 225 11.07 17.33 10.34
CA ILE A 225 11.78 16.53 11.35
C ILE A 225 12.08 17.37 12.60
N ALA A 226 12.54 18.60 12.40
CA ALA A 226 12.85 19.48 13.52
C ALA A 226 11.57 19.88 14.27
N MET A 227 10.48 20.16 13.57
CA MET A 227 9.17 20.47 14.16
C MET A 227 8.60 19.31 14.97
N GLN A 228 8.83 18.06 14.56
CA GLN A 228 8.45 16.87 15.36
C GLN A 228 9.19 16.79 16.70
N GLN A 229 10.29 17.52 16.88
CA GLN A 229 11.00 17.58 18.15
C GLN A 229 10.50 18.68 19.07
N GLN A 230 9.53 19.51 18.67
CA GLN A 230 9.01 20.57 19.53
C GLN A 230 8.55 20.04 20.89
N GLY A 231 9.06 20.65 21.97
CA GLY A 231 8.83 20.21 23.36
C GLY A 231 9.86 19.21 23.91
N ASN A 232 10.76 18.68 23.07
CA ASN A 232 11.81 17.76 23.52
C ASN A 232 12.95 18.54 24.20
N GLY A 233 13.25 18.24 25.46
CA GLY A 233 14.25 18.96 26.25
C GLY A 233 15.32 18.07 26.89
N GLY A 234 16.30 18.69 27.55
CA GLY A 234 17.37 17.99 28.26
C GLY A 234 18.52 17.49 27.39
N GLY A 235 18.42 17.57 26.06
CA GLY A 235 19.49 17.28 25.11
C GLY A 235 19.97 15.83 25.03
N GLN A 236 19.59 14.96 25.97
CA GLN A 236 20.07 13.57 26.08
C GLN A 236 19.89 12.80 24.78
N LYS A 237 18.71 12.91 24.14
CA LYS A 237 18.44 12.27 22.84
C LYS A 237 19.51 12.62 21.80
N PHE A 238 19.82 13.90 21.65
CA PHE A 238 20.70 14.40 20.60
C PHE A 238 22.17 14.16 20.97
N CYS A 239 22.54 14.38 22.24
CA CYS A 239 23.88 14.10 22.76
C CYS A 239 24.22 12.61 22.63
N SER A 240 23.30 11.72 23.01
CA SER A 240 23.50 10.26 22.90
C SER A 240 23.59 9.79 21.45
N TRP A 241 22.80 10.38 20.53
CA TRP A 241 22.96 10.09 19.10
C TRP A 241 24.33 10.51 18.56
N TRP A 242 24.88 11.63 19.06
CA TRP A 242 26.22 12.06 18.68
C TRP A 242 27.32 11.15 19.25
N GLY A 243 27.03 10.41 20.32
CA GLY A 243 27.98 9.55 21.03
C GLY A 243 28.44 10.10 22.39
N TYR A 244 27.83 11.16 22.89
CA TYR A 244 28.07 11.65 24.25
C TYR A 244 27.22 10.90 25.28
N GLY A 245 27.89 10.36 26.30
CA GLY A 245 27.25 9.78 27.48
C GLY A 245 26.75 10.81 28.50
N TYR A 246 26.91 12.10 28.23
CA TYR A 246 26.56 13.21 29.10
C TYR A 246 26.04 14.41 28.28
N ARG A 247 25.35 15.35 28.92
CA ARG A 247 24.81 16.55 28.27
C ARG A 247 25.95 17.48 27.85
N VAL A 248 25.94 17.91 26.59
CA VAL A 248 26.74 19.01 26.05
C VAL A 248 25.82 20.08 25.46
N GLU A 249 26.36 21.24 25.08
CA GLU A 249 25.59 22.23 24.30
C GLU A 249 25.19 21.61 22.96
N TRP A 250 23.88 21.49 22.72
CA TRP A 250 23.36 20.54 21.73
C TRP A 250 22.60 21.20 20.58
N CYS A 251 22.65 22.53 20.42
CA CYS A 251 22.00 23.22 19.30
C CYS A 251 22.55 22.78 17.93
N ALA A 252 23.87 22.70 17.79
CA ALA A 252 24.54 22.22 16.58
C ALA A 252 24.32 20.71 16.35
N ILE A 253 24.37 19.92 17.42
CA ILE A 253 24.09 18.48 17.39
C ILE A 253 22.64 18.23 16.95
N PHE A 254 21.69 19.05 17.40
CA PHE A 254 20.30 18.99 16.97
C PHE A 254 20.14 19.24 15.48
N VAL A 255 20.78 20.27 14.93
CA VAL A 255 20.74 20.55 13.48
C VAL A 255 21.37 19.41 12.69
N SER A 256 22.48 18.86 13.15
CA SER A 256 23.12 17.68 12.56
C SER A 256 22.23 16.45 12.61
N TRP A 257 21.54 16.23 13.74
CA TRP A 257 20.58 15.14 13.91
C TRP A 257 19.43 15.30 12.91
N CYS A 258 18.80 16.47 12.88
CA CYS A 258 17.71 16.77 11.95
C CYS A 258 18.14 16.60 10.49
N SER A 259 19.36 17.02 10.13
CA SER A 259 19.89 16.90 8.78
C SER A 259 20.15 15.44 8.38
N GLU A 260 20.70 14.63 9.28
CA GLU A 260 20.90 13.19 9.06
C GLU A 260 19.56 12.47 8.93
N GLN A 261 18.60 12.77 9.80
CA GLN A 261 17.24 12.21 9.70
C GLN A 261 16.53 12.65 8.41
N ALA A 262 16.82 13.86 7.91
CA ALA A 262 16.27 14.38 6.65
C ALA A 262 16.91 13.74 5.40
N GLY A 263 17.97 12.93 5.59
CA GLY A 263 18.73 12.33 4.51
C GLY A 263 19.57 13.34 3.72
N ILE A 264 19.89 14.50 4.33
CA ILE A 264 20.66 15.55 3.66
C ILE A 264 22.12 15.09 3.55
N PRO A 265 22.69 15.05 2.33
CA PRO A 265 24.10 14.73 2.15
C PRO A 265 25.01 15.67 2.95
N LEU A 266 26.12 15.14 3.46
CA LEU A 266 27.14 15.93 4.18
C LEU A 266 27.75 17.06 3.33
N SER A 267 27.65 16.95 2.00
CA SER A 267 28.05 17.99 1.06
C SER A 267 27.08 19.18 0.97
N ILE A 268 25.87 19.06 1.56
CA ILE A 268 24.84 20.11 1.60
C ILE A 268 24.76 20.72 3.00
N ILE A 269 24.68 19.89 4.05
CA ILE A 269 24.81 20.33 5.45
C ILE A 269 25.80 19.38 6.15
N PRO A 270 26.90 19.88 6.74
CA PRO A 270 27.88 19.03 7.39
C PRO A 270 27.35 18.50 8.73
N LYS A 271 27.78 17.30 9.13
CA LYS A 271 27.51 16.74 10.46
C LYS A 271 28.52 17.34 11.45
N GLU A 272 28.08 18.35 12.19
CA GLU A 272 28.92 19.14 13.09
C GLU A 272 28.30 19.36 14.47
N GLN A 273 29.16 19.50 15.49
CA GLN A 273 28.77 19.78 16.88
C GLN A 273 29.06 21.20 17.32
N ALA A 274 29.73 21.99 16.49
CA ALA A 274 30.10 23.37 16.80
C ALA A 274 29.50 24.33 15.77
N VAL A 275 28.82 25.37 16.25
CA VAL A 275 28.16 26.39 15.42
C VAL A 275 29.15 27.05 14.44
N VAL A 276 30.38 27.31 14.90
CA VAL A 276 31.45 27.87 14.06
C VAL A 276 31.75 27.01 12.83
N ARG A 277 31.59 25.68 12.88
CA ARG A 277 31.85 24.80 11.75
C ARG A 277 30.80 24.92 10.66
N PHE A 278 29.53 25.15 11.02
CA PHE A 278 28.50 25.51 10.06
C PHE A 278 28.80 26.86 9.38
N LEU A 279 29.30 27.84 10.15
CA LEU A 279 29.69 29.14 9.61
C LEU A 279 30.89 29.03 8.65
N ASP A 280 31.92 28.27 9.03
CA ASP A 280 33.10 28.01 8.20
C ASP A 280 32.71 27.30 6.90
N PHE A 281 31.86 26.28 6.98
CA PHE A 281 31.34 25.55 5.82
C PHE A 281 30.55 26.47 4.89
N ALA A 282 29.63 27.28 5.44
CA ALA A 282 28.82 28.21 4.66
C ALA A 282 29.69 29.25 3.94
N LYS A 283 30.71 29.79 4.61
CA LYS A 283 31.65 30.73 4.01
C LYS A 283 32.53 30.08 2.93
N ALA A 284 33.07 28.89 3.20
CA ALA A 284 33.90 28.17 2.25
C ALA A 284 33.15 27.79 0.96
N ASN A 285 31.83 27.60 1.04
CA ASN A 285 30.98 27.24 -0.10
C ASN A 285 30.17 28.42 -0.68
N ASN A 286 30.43 29.67 -0.29
CA ASN A 286 29.69 30.86 -0.72
C ASN A 286 28.17 30.81 -0.46
N GLN A 287 27.78 30.18 0.64
CA GLN A 287 26.38 29.95 1.07
C GLN A 287 26.00 30.76 2.32
N PHE A 288 26.86 31.69 2.74
CA PHE A 288 26.61 32.56 3.88
C PHE A 288 26.05 33.91 3.47
N HIS A 289 24.95 34.32 4.11
CA HIS A 289 24.32 35.63 3.94
C HIS A 289 24.34 36.39 5.26
N ALA A 290 24.82 37.63 5.26
CA ALA A 290 24.96 38.44 6.47
C ALA A 290 23.59 38.85 7.07
N ARG A 291 23.62 39.31 8.32
CA ARG A 291 22.48 39.95 9.01
C ARG A 291 21.76 40.97 8.11
N GLY A 292 20.44 40.94 8.15
CA GLY A 292 19.56 41.77 7.30
C GLY A 292 19.15 41.09 5.98
N ALA A 293 19.74 39.96 5.62
CA ALA A 293 19.23 39.14 4.51
C ALA A 293 17.89 38.49 4.88
N VAL A 294 17.01 38.29 3.89
CA VAL A 294 15.73 37.59 4.07
C VAL A 294 15.98 36.08 3.90
N PRO A 295 15.85 35.26 4.96
CA PRO A 295 16.11 33.83 4.86
C PRO A 295 14.94 33.08 4.22
N LYS A 296 15.24 31.91 3.67
CA LYS A 296 14.26 30.96 3.14
C LYS A 296 13.99 29.85 4.16
N ALA A 297 12.83 29.23 4.05
CA ALA A 297 12.51 28.02 4.79
C ALA A 297 13.55 26.93 4.45
N GLY A 298 14.17 26.33 5.46
CA GLY A 298 15.25 25.34 5.33
C GLY A 298 16.66 25.94 5.41
N ASP A 299 16.80 27.26 5.53
CA ASP A 299 18.08 27.89 5.89
C ASP A 299 18.40 27.65 7.37
N LEU A 300 19.68 27.79 7.74
CA LEU A 300 20.14 27.76 9.13
C LEU A 300 20.52 29.18 9.55
N PHE A 301 19.95 29.69 10.64
CA PHE A 301 20.42 30.96 11.20
C PHE A 301 21.59 30.69 12.17
N LEU A 302 22.53 31.63 12.23
CA LEU A 302 23.74 31.52 13.04
C LEU A 302 23.83 32.75 13.95
N LEU A 303 23.77 32.54 15.26
CA LEU A 303 24.07 33.58 16.24
C LEU A 303 25.56 33.51 16.59
N TYR A 304 26.22 34.66 16.54
CA TYR A 304 27.64 34.79 16.88
C TYR A 304 27.83 36.10 17.65
N GLY A 305 27.77 36.01 18.98
CA GLY A 305 28.07 37.09 19.91
C GLY A 305 29.30 36.79 20.77
N ASN A 306 29.77 37.77 21.54
CA ASN A 306 31.02 37.72 22.32
C ASN A 306 31.10 36.63 23.43
N SER A 307 30.11 35.73 23.55
CA SER A 307 30.15 34.59 24.49
C SER A 307 29.11 33.47 24.26
N SER A 308 28.20 33.56 23.28
CA SER A 308 27.23 32.50 23.00
C SER A 308 27.05 32.32 21.49
N GLN A 309 27.28 31.09 21.03
CA GLN A 309 27.05 30.69 19.64
C GLN A 309 25.81 29.80 19.60
N HIS A 310 24.90 30.05 18.66
CA HIS A 310 23.67 29.27 18.51
C HIS A 310 23.32 29.05 17.05
N VAL A 311 22.64 27.95 16.76
CA VAL A 311 22.15 27.61 15.41
C VAL A 311 20.77 26.98 15.51
N GLY A 312 19.93 27.26 14.52
CA GLY A 312 18.64 26.60 14.37
C GLY A 312 18.10 26.71 12.94
N ILE A 313 16.98 26.05 12.69
CA ILE A 313 16.44 25.85 11.34
C ILE A 313 15.31 26.86 11.10
N VAL A 314 15.40 27.64 10.01
CA VAL A 314 14.38 28.60 9.61
C VAL A 314 13.17 27.86 9.04
N THR A 315 11.99 28.12 9.60
CA THR A 315 10.71 27.53 9.15
C THR A 315 9.90 28.48 8.27
N GLY A 316 10.18 29.79 8.34
CA GLY A 316 9.55 30.80 7.48
C GLY A 316 10.06 32.22 7.78
N SER A 317 9.74 33.17 6.89
CA SER A 317 10.11 34.58 7.03
C SER A 317 8.98 35.46 6.48
N ASP A 318 8.77 36.62 7.11
CA ASP A 318 7.83 37.67 6.66
C ASP A 318 8.55 38.85 5.97
N GLY A 319 9.87 38.79 5.84
CA GLY A 319 10.70 39.85 5.26
C GLY A 319 11.34 40.81 6.26
N THR A 320 10.93 40.80 7.53
CA THR A 320 11.52 41.61 8.62
C THR A 320 11.86 40.78 9.86
N SER A 321 11.18 39.65 10.03
CA SER A 321 11.39 38.65 11.06
C SER A 321 11.31 37.25 10.44
N PHE A 322 11.91 36.28 11.11
CA PHE A 322 11.87 34.88 10.73
C PHE A 322 11.44 34.01 11.90
N SER A 323 10.71 32.94 11.57
CA SER A 323 10.40 31.85 12.50
C SER A 323 11.40 30.73 12.33
N SER A 324 11.78 30.12 13.43
CA SER A 324 12.75 29.02 13.50
C SER A 324 12.26 27.92 14.43
N ILE A 325 12.83 26.73 14.28
CA ILE A 325 12.80 25.65 15.26
C ILE A 325 14.24 25.42 15.75
N GLU A 326 14.43 25.57 17.05
CA GLU A 326 15.74 25.66 17.69
C GLU A 326 15.87 24.56 18.73
N GLY A 327 16.97 23.82 18.71
CA GLY A 327 17.34 22.91 19.78
C GLY A 327 18.17 23.65 20.82
N ASN A 328 18.10 23.23 22.09
CA ASN A 328 18.81 23.84 23.20
C ASN A 328 18.44 25.32 23.43
N TYR A 329 17.23 25.73 23.04
CA TYR A 329 16.68 27.02 23.42
C TYR A 329 15.95 26.86 24.75
N SER A 330 16.50 27.43 25.82
CA SER A 330 16.07 27.14 27.20
C SER A 330 16.08 25.63 27.52
N ASP A 331 17.10 24.92 27.02
CA ASP A 331 17.26 23.46 27.11
C ASP A 331 16.10 22.65 26.48
N MET A 332 15.41 23.22 25.50
CA MET A 332 14.30 22.59 24.78
C MET A 332 14.35 22.85 23.27
N CYS A 333 13.74 21.95 22.51
CA CYS A 333 13.35 22.16 21.13
C CYS A 333 12.10 23.04 21.08
N THR A 334 12.19 24.28 20.61
CA THR A 334 11.04 25.18 20.54
C THR A 334 11.07 26.07 19.31
N THR A 335 9.89 26.50 18.90
CA THR A 335 9.75 27.51 17.86
C THR A 335 10.03 28.89 18.44
N VAL A 336 10.82 29.69 17.72
CA VAL A 336 11.19 31.05 18.12
C VAL A 336 10.96 31.98 16.92
N THR A 337 10.63 33.25 17.19
CA THR A 337 10.59 34.29 16.17
C THR A 337 11.64 35.34 16.50
N ARG A 338 12.45 35.74 15.52
CA ARG A 338 13.55 36.69 15.67
C ARG A 338 13.52 37.71 14.55
N SER A 339 14.02 38.91 14.80
CA SER A 339 14.22 39.91 13.75
C SER A 339 15.44 39.54 12.89
N ILE A 340 15.37 39.78 11.58
CA ILE A 340 16.56 39.67 10.70
C ILE A 340 17.64 40.71 11.02
N TYR A 341 17.34 41.68 11.88
CA TYR A 341 18.26 42.72 12.37
C TYR A 341 18.76 42.48 13.80
N ASP A 342 18.49 41.32 14.40
CA ASP A 342 18.97 40.99 15.74
C ASP A 342 20.50 41.20 15.85
N ALA A 343 20.93 41.97 16.86
CA ALA A 343 22.33 42.32 17.06
C ALA A 343 23.24 41.09 17.22
N GLN A 344 22.70 39.97 17.71
CA GLN A 344 23.41 38.70 17.92
C GLN A 344 23.43 37.80 16.68
N LEU A 345 22.64 38.12 15.64
CA LEU A 345 22.60 37.38 14.40
C LEU A 345 23.86 37.68 13.57
N ALA A 346 24.65 36.65 13.32
CA ALA A 346 25.77 36.73 12.38
C ALA A 346 25.25 36.73 10.95
N GLY A 347 24.27 35.88 10.67
CA GLY A 347 23.68 35.71 9.35
C GLY A 347 23.01 34.34 9.19
N PHE A 348 22.82 33.95 7.95
CA PHE A 348 22.18 32.71 7.53
C PHE A 348 23.12 31.87 6.68
N PHE A 349 23.11 30.57 6.89
CA PHE A 349 23.65 29.59 5.99
C PHE A 349 22.50 29.06 5.15
N SER A 350 22.57 29.24 3.82
CA SER A 350 21.60 28.72 2.85
C SER A 350 22.16 27.51 2.12
N PRO A 351 21.82 26.27 2.54
CA PRO A 351 22.33 25.07 1.91
C PRO A 351 21.87 24.97 0.45
N ALA A 352 22.77 24.58 -0.47
CA ALA A 352 22.43 24.38 -1.88
C ALA A 352 21.68 23.07 -2.08
N TYR A 353 20.41 23.05 -1.67
CA TYR A 353 19.51 21.96 -2.00
C TYR A 353 19.36 21.82 -3.53
N PRO A 354 19.28 20.58 -4.07
CA PRO A 354 19.01 20.38 -5.48
C PRO A 354 17.69 21.05 -5.87
N ALA A 355 17.68 21.75 -7.01
CA ALA A 355 16.51 22.51 -7.44
C ALA A 355 15.26 21.61 -7.53
N VAL A 356 14.27 21.91 -6.70
CA VAL A 356 12.90 21.43 -6.83
C VAL A 356 12.17 22.47 -7.65
N SER A 357 11.52 22.08 -8.74
CA SER A 357 10.74 23.01 -9.56
C SER A 357 9.59 23.60 -8.72
N SER A 358 9.75 24.85 -8.30
CA SER A 358 8.80 25.64 -7.51
C SER A 358 8.01 26.60 -8.40
N ASP A 359 6.75 26.84 -8.05
CA ASP A 359 6.01 28.13 -8.07
C ASP A 359 4.52 27.80 -7.76
N GLY A 360 3.77 28.44 -6.86
CA GLY A 360 3.99 29.59 -5.98
C GLY A 360 2.83 29.69 -4.96
N LYS A 361 3.05 30.45 -3.88
CA LYS A 361 2.24 30.55 -2.64
C LYS A 361 1.08 31.56 -2.73
N GLY A 362 0.10 31.43 -1.82
CA GLY A 362 -0.52 32.58 -1.14
C GLY A 362 -1.90 32.35 -0.50
N GLY A 363 -1.99 32.45 0.84
CA GLY A 363 -3.22 32.87 1.54
C GLY A 363 -3.71 31.97 2.68
N GLN A 364 -3.40 32.35 3.94
CA GLN A 364 -3.90 31.76 5.19
C GLN A 364 -5.36 32.15 5.50
N GLY A 365 -6.08 31.26 6.19
CA GLY A 365 -7.30 31.58 6.93
C GLY A 365 -7.63 30.48 7.94
N GLY A 366 -7.41 30.74 9.23
CA GLY A 366 -7.56 29.77 10.32
C GLY A 366 -9.01 29.47 10.67
N GLY A 367 -9.28 28.19 10.93
CA GLY A 367 -10.47 27.68 11.61
C GLY A 367 -10.20 26.22 11.97
N LYS A 368 -10.17 25.88 13.26
CA LYS A 368 -10.01 24.49 13.71
C LYS A 368 -11.22 23.69 13.21
N THR A 369 -11.05 22.92 12.14
CA THR A 369 -12.12 22.10 11.56
C THR A 369 -12.22 20.76 12.28
N TYR A 370 -13.44 20.23 12.29
CA TYR A 370 -13.88 18.91 12.76
C TYR A 370 -12.89 17.74 12.48
N ALA A 371 -12.06 17.87 11.44
CA ALA A 371 -10.97 16.97 11.08
C ALA A 371 -9.90 16.78 12.17
N GLN A 372 -9.60 17.80 12.99
CA GLN A 372 -8.64 17.69 14.09
C GLN A 372 -9.18 16.83 15.24
N THR A 373 -10.51 16.80 15.44
CA THR A 373 -11.17 15.95 16.43
C THR A 373 -11.19 14.49 15.98
N VAL A 374 -11.40 14.24 14.68
CA VAL A 374 -11.33 12.90 14.07
C VAL A 374 -9.90 12.34 14.08
N LEU A 375 -8.88 13.19 13.90
CA LEU A 375 -7.47 12.79 13.97
C LEU A 375 -7.04 12.30 15.36
N LYS A 376 -7.57 12.89 16.43
CA LYS A 376 -7.34 12.41 17.80
C LYS A 376 -7.98 11.04 18.01
N TYR A 377 -9.21 10.86 17.52
CA TYR A 377 -9.96 9.60 17.64
C TYR A 377 -9.32 8.45 16.83
N LEU A 378 -8.86 8.70 15.61
CA LEU A 378 -8.17 7.69 14.77
C LEU A 378 -6.78 7.31 15.31
N HIS A 379 -6.10 8.24 15.98
CA HIS A 379 -4.81 8.00 16.61
C HIS A 379 -4.94 7.29 17.98
N ASP A 380 -6.07 7.47 18.68
CA ASP A 380 -6.37 6.76 19.92
C ASP A 380 -6.84 5.32 19.63
N VAL A 381 -7.64 5.08 18.60
CA VAL A 381 -8.05 3.72 18.17
C VAL A 381 -6.86 2.87 17.68
N SER A 382 -5.81 3.49 17.12
CA SER A 382 -4.60 2.76 16.72
C SER A 382 -3.60 2.49 17.86
N LYS A 383 -3.81 3.07 19.05
CA LYS A 383 -2.98 2.81 20.24
C LYS A 383 -3.50 1.67 21.12
N ASP A 384 -4.78 1.33 21.00
CA ASP A 384 -5.46 0.33 21.84
C ASP A 384 -5.33 -1.13 21.31
N GLU A 385 -4.51 -1.40 20.29
CA GLU A 385 -4.12 -2.78 19.90
C GLU A 385 -2.96 -3.36 20.73
N LYS A 386 -2.48 -2.66 21.79
CA LYS A 386 -1.62 -3.28 22.81
C LYS A 386 -2.49 -3.78 23.96
N GLU A 387 -2.54 -5.10 24.13
CA GLU A 387 -3.18 -5.77 25.28
C GLU A 387 -2.81 -5.08 26.61
N GLY A 388 -3.82 -4.45 27.20
CA GLY A 388 -3.75 -3.81 28.51
C GLY A 388 -5.16 -3.44 28.98
N GLN A 389 -5.90 -4.43 29.49
CA GLN A 389 -7.20 -4.32 30.19
C GLN A 389 -8.25 -3.40 29.53
N VAL A 390 -8.86 -3.88 28.44
CA VAL A 390 -10.23 -3.47 28.09
C VAL A 390 -11.17 -4.49 28.72
N GLU A 391 -12.04 -4.03 29.61
CA GLU A 391 -13.04 -4.88 30.25
C GLU A 391 -14.04 -5.36 29.18
N LEU A 392 -13.94 -6.64 28.82
CA LEU A 392 -14.97 -7.30 28.02
C LEU A 392 -16.25 -7.29 28.84
N VAL A 393 -17.31 -6.61 28.37
CA VAL A 393 -18.65 -6.75 28.93
C VAL A 393 -19.37 -7.83 28.13
N PRO A 394 -19.36 -9.11 28.55
CA PRO A 394 -20.18 -10.13 27.92
C PRO A 394 -21.66 -9.79 28.14
N ILE A 395 -22.42 -9.68 27.04
CA ILE A 395 -23.87 -9.67 27.10
C ILE A 395 -24.31 -11.14 27.18
N VAL A 396 -24.52 -11.62 28.41
CA VAL A 396 -25.25 -12.86 28.67
C VAL A 396 -26.74 -12.52 28.60
N ILE A 397 -27.44 -13.03 27.60
CA ILE A 397 -28.90 -13.05 27.57
C ILE A 397 -29.30 -14.38 28.22
N GLU A 398 -29.89 -14.33 29.41
CA GLU A 398 -30.58 -15.46 30.01
C GLU A 398 -31.93 -15.64 29.31
N ASP A 399 -31.93 -16.27 28.14
CA ASP A 399 -33.14 -16.80 27.52
C ASP A 399 -32.81 -18.18 26.91
N PRO A 400 -33.42 -19.29 27.37
CA PRO A 400 -33.05 -20.65 26.95
C PRO A 400 -33.34 -20.96 25.47
N VAL A 401 -33.92 -20.03 24.71
CA VAL A 401 -34.36 -20.23 23.32
C VAL A 401 -33.47 -19.51 22.30
N LEU A 402 -32.54 -18.66 22.72
CA LEU A 402 -31.65 -17.93 21.80
C LEU A 402 -30.24 -18.49 21.88
N HIS A 403 -29.85 -19.27 20.88
CA HIS A 403 -28.44 -19.60 20.66
C HIS A 403 -27.65 -18.31 20.44
N GLN A 404 -26.67 -18.01 21.30
CA GLN A 404 -25.42 -17.43 20.81
C GLN A 404 -24.98 -18.33 19.66
N SER A 405 -25.11 -17.85 18.43
CA SER A 405 -24.81 -18.68 17.27
C SER A 405 -23.36 -19.16 17.41
N LYS A 406 -23.20 -20.47 17.59
CA LYS A 406 -21.93 -21.19 17.48
C LYS A 406 -21.41 -21.20 16.03
N PHE A 407 -21.80 -20.23 15.20
CA PHE A 407 -21.39 -20.13 13.81
C PHE A 407 -20.17 -19.20 13.70
N THR A 408 -19.00 -19.83 13.60
CA THR A 408 -17.66 -19.22 13.56
C THR A 408 -17.35 -18.38 12.31
N SER A 409 -18.32 -18.19 11.41
CA SER A 409 -18.17 -17.54 10.11
C SER A 409 -18.34 -16.02 10.16
N CYS A 410 -19.29 -15.50 10.94
CA CYS A 410 -19.68 -14.09 10.93
C CYS A 410 -19.15 -13.34 12.17
N GLN A 411 -18.34 -12.29 11.97
CA GLN A 411 -17.88 -11.41 13.07
C GLN A 411 -18.15 -9.95 12.70
N LEU A 412 -19.16 -9.36 13.34
CA LEU A 412 -19.48 -7.93 13.27
C LEU A 412 -19.17 -7.27 14.61
N ILE A 413 -18.41 -6.18 14.57
CA ILE A 413 -17.99 -5.44 15.76
C ILE A 413 -18.31 -3.96 15.54
N ILE A 414 -18.94 -3.33 16.53
CA ILE A 414 -19.16 -1.88 16.60
C ILE A 414 -18.31 -1.32 17.74
N ILE A 415 -17.56 -0.25 17.50
CA ILE A 415 -16.71 0.40 18.50
C ILE A 415 -17.26 1.80 18.78
N HIS A 416 -17.59 2.04 20.05
CA HIS A 416 -18.05 3.34 20.56
C HIS A 416 -17.18 3.78 21.73
N GLY A 417 -16.36 4.79 21.51
CA GLY A 417 -15.36 5.24 22.48
C GLY A 417 -14.38 4.11 22.78
N LYS A 418 -14.35 3.66 24.04
CA LYS A 418 -13.51 2.53 24.50
C LYS A 418 -14.23 1.19 24.50
N ASN A 419 -15.52 1.18 24.17
CA ASN A 419 -16.35 -0.02 24.25
C ASN A 419 -16.41 -0.71 22.90
N MET A 420 -16.32 -2.03 22.94
CA MET A 420 -16.47 -2.90 21.78
C MET A 420 -17.72 -3.75 21.94
N PHE A 421 -18.64 -3.67 20.96
CA PHE A 421 -19.89 -4.40 20.96
C PHE A 421 -19.90 -5.47 19.89
N LEU A 422 -20.37 -6.66 20.27
CA LEU A 422 -20.74 -7.75 19.35
C LEU A 422 -22.27 -7.84 19.36
N PRO A 423 -22.97 -7.04 18.54
CA PRO A 423 -24.43 -7.05 18.55
C PRO A 423 -24.97 -8.37 18.01
N VAL A 424 -26.19 -8.72 18.45
CA VAL A 424 -26.98 -9.75 17.77
C VAL A 424 -27.51 -9.14 16.48
N VAL A 425 -27.07 -9.69 15.36
CA VAL A 425 -27.41 -9.22 14.02
C VAL A 425 -28.43 -10.17 13.38
N GLU A 426 -29.39 -9.63 12.65
CA GLU A 426 -30.32 -10.41 11.84
C GLU A 426 -29.60 -11.04 10.64
N ASP A 427 -30.11 -12.19 10.20
CA ASP A 427 -29.64 -12.88 9.00
C ASP A 427 -29.73 -11.95 7.76
N GLY A 428 -28.76 -12.07 6.84
CA GLY A 428 -28.74 -11.30 5.60
C GLY A 428 -28.03 -9.94 5.67
N ILE A 429 -26.82 -9.91 6.24
CA ILE A 429 -25.93 -8.74 6.17
C ILE A 429 -25.58 -8.48 4.70
N ILE A 430 -25.72 -7.25 4.23
CA ILE A 430 -25.47 -6.87 2.85
C ILE A 430 -24.22 -6.00 2.75
N TRP A 431 -23.30 -6.39 1.87
CA TRP A 431 -22.14 -5.59 1.47
C TRP A 431 -22.26 -5.24 -0.02
N ASP A 432 -22.53 -3.97 -0.32
CA ASP A 432 -22.77 -3.45 -1.68
C ASP A 432 -21.59 -2.59 -2.13
N LEU A 433 -21.05 -2.90 -3.32
CA LEU A 433 -19.88 -2.26 -3.92
C LEU A 433 -20.19 -1.88 -5.38
N ASN A 434 -19.79 -0.69 -5.79
CA ASN A 434 -19.82 -0.25 -7.19
C ASN A 434 -18.43 0.22 -7.61
N ARG A 435 -18.09 0.05 -8.90
CA ARG A 435 -16.74 0.28 -9.41
C ARG A 435 -16.33 1.76 -9.34
N GLN A 436 -17.30 2.67 -9.44
CA GLN A 436 -17.03 4.11 -9.53
C GLN A 436 -18.10 4.94 -8.83
N GLY A 437 -17.73 6.12 -8.35
CA GLY A 437 -18.65 7.18 -7.90
C GLY A 437 -19.44 6.88 -6.61
N SER A 438 -19.22 5.74 -5.97
CA SER A 438 -19.92 5.38 -4.74
C SER A 438 -18.99 4.75 -3.71
N PRO A 439 -19.19 5.02 -2.41
CA PRO A 439 -18.56 4.25 -1.36
C PRO A 439 -19.12 2.83 -1.28
N GLY A 440 -18.30 1.89 -0.79
CA GLY A 440 -18.79 0.61 -0.34
C GLY A 440 -19.68 0.80 0.88
N SER A 441 -20.75 0.00 0.98
CA SER A 441 -21.70 0.07 2.08
C SER A 441 -21.91 -1.29 2.72
N LEU A 442 -22.05 -1.30 4.04
CA LEU A 442 -22.46 -2.45 4.82
C LEU A 442 -23.78 -2.12 5.50
N THR A 443 -24.80 -2.93 5.27
CA THR A 443 -26.13 -2.76 5.89
C THR A 443 -26.53 -4.02 6.64
N PHE A 444 -27.07 -3.83 7.84
CA PHE A 444 -27.46 -4.92 8.73
C PHE A 444 -28.49 -4.42 9.75
N SER A 445 -29.26 -5.34 10.33
CA SER A 445 -30.23 -5.04 11.39
C SER A 445 -29.73 -5.61 12.71
N VAL A 446 -29.78 -4.83 13.78
CA VAL A 446 -29.45 -5.31 15.14
C VAL A 446 -30.67 -5.28 16.05
N ILE A 447 -30.73 -6.25 16.96
CA ILE A 447 -31.71 -6.26 18.04
C ILE A 447 -31.23 -5.28 19.12
N PRO A 448 -32.05 -4.29 19.53
CA PRO A 448 -31.63 -3.35 20.56
C PRO A 448 -31.46 -4.05 21.91
N ASP A 449 -30.39 -3.69 22.62
CA ASP A 449 -30.11 -4.10 24.00
C ASP A 449 -29.80 -2.84 24.82
N LYS A 450 -30.14 -2.81 26.11
CA LYS A 450 -29.85 -1.67 27.00
C LYS A 450 -28.34 -1.37 27.12
N LYS A 451 -27.50 -2.38 26.89
CA LYS A 451 -26.03 -2.28 26.88
C LYS A 451 -25.48 -1.94 25.49
N LEU A 452 -26.23 -2.17 24.42
CA LEU A 452 -25.79 -1.87 23.05
C LEU A 452 -25.94 -0.37 22.76
N ILE A 453 -24.91 0.39 23.11
CA ILE A 453 -24.86 1.85 22.98
C ILE A 453 -23.87 2.22 21.88
N PHE A 454 -24.38 2.73 20.77
CA PHE A 454 -23.58 3.22 19.64
C PHE A 454 -24.32 4.34 18.92
N GLU A 455 -23.61 5.17 18.17
CA GLU A 455 -24.10 6.36 17.47
C GLU A 455 -23.52 6.48 16.05
N GLU A 456 -24.07 7.42 15.28
CA GLU A 456 -23.53 7.79 13.98
C GLU A 456 -22.09 8.32 14.14
N GLY A 457 -21.18 7.84 13.30
CA GLY A 457 -19.75 8.11 13.38
C GLY A 457 -18.94 6.99 14.04
N ASP A 458 -19.58 6.08 14.78
CA ASP A 458 -18.90 4.93 15.37
C ASP A 458 -18.36 3.98 14.30
N SER A 459 -17.21 3.37 14.59
CA SER A 459 -16.57 2.47 13.62
C SER A 459 -17.18 1.06 13.66
N VAL A 460 -17.26 0.44 12.49
CA VAL A 460 -17.78 -0.90 12.30
C VAL A 460 -16.77 -1.73 11.53
N THR A 461 -16.51 -2.93 12.04
CA THR A 461 -15.70 -3.93 11.33
C THR A 461 -16.53 -5.17 11.09
N PHE A 462 -16.40 -5.73 9.90
CA PHE A 462 -17.05 -6.97 9.52
C PHE A 462 -16.05 -7.93 8.89
N LYS A 463 -16.08 -9.17 9.38
CA LYS A 463 -15.26 -10.28 8.88
C LYS A 463 -16.14 -11.49 8.60
N TRP A 464 -15.82 -12.16 7.51
CA TRP A 464 -16.46 -13.40 7.09
C TRP A 464 -15.39 -14.51 7.01
N ASN A 465 -15.60 -15.63 7.69
CA ASN A 465 -14.63 -16.71 7.85
C ASN A 465 -13.24 -16.22 8.27
N LYS A 466 -13.19 -15.28 9.24
CA LYS A 466 -11.98 -14.58 9.73
C LYS A 466 -11.30 -13.67 8.71
N GLN A 467 -11.78 -13.61 7.48
CA GLN A 467 -11.24 -12.73 6.44
C GLN A 467 -11.86 -11.33 6.57
N LYS A 468 -11.05 -10.32 6.33
CA LYS A 468 -11.44 -8.91 6.41
C LYS A 468 -12.35 -8.56 5.23
N VAL A 469 -13.58 -8.15 5.51
CA VAL A 469 -14.57 -7.80 4.48
C VAL A 469 -14.75 -6.29 4.42
N PHE A 470 -15.13 -5.68 5.54
CA PHE A 470 -15.50 -4.26 5.59
C PHE A 470 -14.99 -3.57 6.85
N PHE A 471 -14.53 -2.33 6.68
CA PHE A 471 -14.21 -1.39 7.76
C PHE A 471 -14.77 -0.03 7.38
N GLY A 472 -15.61 0.54 8.24
CA GLY A 472 -16.27 1.81 7.95
C GLY A 472 -16.91 2.41 9.19
N PHE A 473 -17.88 3.29 8.98
CA PHE A 473 -18.52 4.05 10.05
C PHE A 473 -20.03 3.99 9.92
N VAL A 474 -20.74 4.04 11.05
CA VAL A 474 -22.20 4.17 11.10
C VAL A 474 -22.59 5.54 10.55
N PHE A 475 -23.44 5.59 9.53
CA PHE A 475 -23.97 6.84 8.98
C PHE A 475 -25.47 7.02 9.22
N GLU A 476 -26.19 5.91 9.36
CA GLU A 476 -27.63 5.96 9.58
C GLU A 476 -28.06 4.84 10.52
N LYS A 477 -28.95 5.19 11.44
CA LYS A 477 -29.70 4.25 12.27
C LYS A 477 -31.19 4.50 12.08
N LYS A 478 -31.91 3.47 11.67
CA LYS A 478 -33.35 3.52 11.46
C LYS A 478 -34.05 2.54 12.38
N ARG A 479 -34.97 3.04 13.21
CA ARG A 479 -35.86 2.20 14.03
C ARG A 479 -36.98 1.66 13.14
N THR A 480 -37.21 0.37 13.25
CA THR A 480 -38.26 -0.35 12.52
C THR A 480 -39.44 -0.63 13.45
N GLN A 481 -40.62 -0.90 12.88
CA GLN A 481 -41.85 -1.09 13.66
C GLN A 481 -41.81 -2.33 14.56
N ASP A 482 -41.01 -3.34 14.20
CA ASP A 482 -40.71 -4.55 14.99
C ASP A 482 -39.60 -4.31 16.04
N GLY A 483 -39.18 -3.06 16.24
CA GLY A 483 -38.26 -2.66 17.31
C GLY A 483 -36.77 -2.82 16.99
N LYS A 484 -36.40 -3.33 15.81
CA LYS A 484 -34.99 -3.49 15.40
C LYS A 484 -34.36 -2.15 15.01
N ILE A 485 -33.03 -2.11 14.96
CA ILE A 485 -32.26 -0.99 14.42
C ILE A 485 -31.63 -1.43 13.10
N ALA A 486 -32.13 -0.92 11.98
CA ALA A 486 -31.45 -1.03 10.70
C ALA A 486 -30.28 -0.02 10.67
N VAL A 487 -29.09 -0.49 10.34
CA VAL A 487 -27.85 0.27 10.37
C VAL A 487 -27.26 0.31 8.96
N THR A 488 -26.94 1.52 8.49
CA THR A 488 -26.19 1.73 7.25
C THR A 488 -24.81 2.28 7.58
N CYS A 489 -23.79 1.55 7.15
CA CYS A 489 -22.39 1.95 7.27
C CYS A 489 -21.80 2.20 5.90
N TYR A 490 -20.84 3.12 5.84
CA TYR A 490 -20.02 3.33 4.64
C TYR A 490 -18.53 3.26 4.98
N ASP A 491 -17.74 2.79 4.02
CA ASP A 491 -16.29 2.86 4.09
C ASP A 491 -15.78 4.31 3.92
N GLN A 492 -14.47 4.51 4.00
CA GLN A 492 -13.88 5.85 3.95
C GLN A 492 -14.05 6.55 2.59
N LEU A 493 -14.39 5.83 1.50
CA LEU A 493 -14.70 6.48 0.22
C LEU A 493 -15.92 7.40 0.35
N ARG A 494 -16.73 7.26 1.42
CA ARG A 494 -17.87 8.13 1.68
C ARG A 494 -17.47 9.60 1.78
N TYR A 495 -16.26 9.88 2.26
CA TYR A 495 -15.72 11.23 2.36
C TYR A 495 -15.28 11.81 1.01
N LEU A 496 -15.14 10.97 -0.03
CA LEU A 496 -14.90 11.44 -1.41
C LEU A 496 -16.14 12.08 -2.06
N LYS A 497 -17.30 12.03 -1.40
CA LYS A 497 -18.49 12.81 -1.82
C LYS A 497 -18.38 14.30 -1.50
N ASN A 498 -17.39 14.73 -0.70
CA ASN A 498 -17.14 16.14 -0.47
C ASN A 498 -16.76 16.84 -1.78
N LYS A 499 -17.00 18.14 -1.86
CA LYS A 499 -16.63 18.98 -3.00
C LYS A 499 -15.46 19.88 -2.65
N ASP A 500 -14.61 20.14 -3.64
CA ASP A 500 -13.49 21.06 -3.52
C ASP A 500 -13.00 21.52 -4.91
N THR A 501 -12.03 22.43 -4.92
CA THR A 501 -11.37 22.91 -6.13
C THR A 501 -9.89 22.49 -6.12
N TYR A 502 -9.48 21.78 -7.17
CA TYR A 502 -8.11 21.30 -7.33
C TYR A 502 -7.50 21.81 -8.62
N VAL A 503 -6.26 22.29 -8.53
CA VAL A 503 -5.40 22.51 -9.69
C VAL A 503 -4.19 21.61 -9.57
N TYR A 504 -3.97 20.77 -10.57
CA TYR A 504 -2.79 19.91 -10.63
C TYR A 504 -2.18 19.95 -12.01
N LYS A 505 -0.84 19.82 -12.04
CA LYS A 505 -0.04 19.89 -13.26
C LYS A 505 1.02 18.80 -13.21
N MET A 506 1.14 18.04 -14.30
CA MET A 506 2.12 16.96 -14.47
C MET A 506 2.06 15.91 -13.35
N LYS A 507 0.85 15.61 -12.85
CA LYS A 507 0.60 14.58 -11.82
C LYS A 507 -0.05 13.36 -12.44
N THR A 508 0.33 12.18 -11.96
CA THR A 508 -0.39 10.93 -12.23
C THR A 508 -1.68 10.88 -11.43
N ALA A 509 -2.67 10.10 -11.84
CA ALA A 509 -3.92 9.94 -11.10
C ALA A 509 -3.67 9.41 -9.68
N SER A 510 -2.69 8.51 -9.51
CA SER A 510 -2.25 8.03 -8.19
C SER A 510 -1.76 9.16 -7.28
N LYS A 511 -1.02 10.15 -7.83
CA LYS A 511 -0.58 11.34 -7.08
C LYS A 511 -1.68 12.35 -6.81
N VAL A 512 -2.72 12.42 -7.65
CA VAL A 512 -3.93 13.19 -7.37
C VAL A 512 -4.68 12.57 -6.19
N ILE A 513 -4.88 11.24 -6.20
CA ILE A 513 -5.53 10.50 -5.11
C ILE A 513 -4.72 10.62 -3.80
N GLU A 514 -3.40 10.48 -3.84
CA GLU A 514 -2.53 10.65 -2.66
C GLU A 514 -2.66 12.05 -2.05
N LYS A 515 -2.74 13.09 -2.89
CA LYS A 515 -2.95 14.47 -2.44
C LYS A 515 -4.32 14.62 -1.76
N ILE A 516 -5.39 14.17 -2.42
CA ILE A 516 -6.75 14.22 -1.86
C ILE A 516 -6.82 13.46 -0.54
N ALA A 517 -6.21 12.27 -0.46
CA ALA A 517 -6.18 11.49 0.75
C ALA A 517 -5.51 12.25 1.91
N LYS A 518 -4.37 12.90 1.65
CA LYS A 518 -3.67 13.72 2.64
C LYS A 518 -4.51 14.92 3.10
N ASP A 519 -5.10 15.65 2.15
CA ASP A 519 -5.86 16.88 2.44
C ASP A 519 -7.13 16.59 3.26
N PHE A 520 -7.75 15.43 3.05
CA PHE A 520 -8.96 14.99 3.76
C PHE A 520 -8.69 14.01 4.92
N GLY A 521 -7.43 13.73 5.25
CA GLY A 521 -7.07 12.80 6.34
C GLY A 521 -7.49 11.35 6.12
N LEU A 522 -7.65 10.94 4.86
CA LEU A 522 -7.99 9.56 4.48
C LEU A 522 -6.74 8.68 4.53
N ARG A 523 -6.95 7.39 4.81
CA ARG A 523 -5.85 6.43 4.94
C ARG A 523 -5.51 5.88 3.57
N ALA A 524 -4.41 6.35 2.99
CA ALA A 524 -3.87 5.76 1.77
C ALA A 524 -3.33 4.34 2.02
N GLY A 525 -3.72 3.41 1.15
CA GLY A 525 -3.19 2.05 1.05
C GLY A 525 -2.21 1.93 -0.11
N VAL A 526 -2.37 0.86 -0.88
CA VAL A 526 -1.56 0.64 -2.09
C VAL A 526 -2.17 1.45 -3.23
N LEU A 527 -1.46 2.47 -3.68
CA LEU A 527 -1.83 3.24 -4.88
C LEU A 527 -0.85 2.89 -6.01
N GLU A 528 -1.25 2.02 -6.94
CA GLU A 528 -0.41 1.69 -8.10
C GLU A 528 -0.11 2.95 -8.93
N ASP A 529 1.13 3.06 -9.43
CA ASP A 529 1.50 4.21 -10.24
C ASP A 529 0.83 4.11 -11.60
N THR A 530 -0.01 5.10 -11.93
CA THR A 530 -0.71 5.14 -13.21
C THR A 530 0.18 5.61 -14.35
N VAL A 531 1.45 5.96 -14.11
CA VAL A 531 2.50 6.33 -15.08
C VAL A 531 2.23 7.60 -15.90
N TYR A 532 1.05 7.74 -16.53
CA TYR A 532 0.68 8.92 -17.31
C TYR A 532 0.60 10.17 -16.44
N LYS A 533 1.38 11.19 -16.81
CA LYS A 533 1.37 12.50 -16.17
C LYS A 533 0.34 13.39 -16.85
N ILE A 534 -0.77 13.64 -16.16
CA ILE A 534 -1.83 14.50 -16.64
C ILE A 534 -1.27 15.93 -16.74
N PRO A 535 -1.45 16.64 -17.87
CA PRO A 535 -1.12 18.05 -18.01
C PRO A 535 -1.87 18.92 -16.99
N THR A 536 -1.75 20.24 -17.08
CA THR A 536 -2.50 21.12 -16.19
C THR A 536 -4.00 20.87 -16.31
N LYS A 537 -4.65 20.52 -15.20
CA LYS A 537 -6.10 20.39 -15.10
C LYS A 537 -6.61 21.21 -13.92
N VAL A 538 -7.70 21.93 -14.16
CA VAL A 538 -8.43 22.71 -13.19
C VAL A 538 -9.77 22.02 -12.97
N GLU A 539 -10.02 21.61 -11.74
CA GLU A 539 -11.24 20.95 -11.33
C GLU A 539 -11.95 21.83 -10.32
N ASP A 540 -12.92 22.63 -10.78
CA ASP A 540 -13.59 23.62 -9.94
C ASP A 540 -14.92 23.09 -9.38
N ASN A 541 -15.08 23.18 -8.06
CA ASN A 541 -16.30 22.81 -7.32
C ASN A 541 -16.84 21.40 -7.67
N LYS A 542 -15.94 20.44 -7.81
CA LYS A 542 -16.27 19.04 -8.15
C LYS A 542 -16.21 18.16 -6.92
N THR A 543 -16.95 17.04 -6.93
CA THR A 543 -16.74 16.05 -5.86
C THR A 543 -15.35 15.44 -5.99
N LEU A 544 -14.77 14.99 -4.88
CA LEU A 544 -13.47 14.30 -4.94
C LEU A 544 -13.56 13.03 -5.80
N PHE A 545 -14.72 12.35 -5.81
CA PHE A 545 -15.00 11.28 -6.75
C PHE A 545 -14.90 11.73 -8.21
N ASP A 546 -15.48 12.88 -8.57
CA ASP A 546 -15.40 13.40 -9.94
C ASP A 546 -13.97 13.78 -10.30
N ILE A 547 -13.22 14.41 -9.39
CA ILE A 547 -11.82 14.79 -9.60
C ILE A 547 -10.97 13.54 -9.87
N ILE A 548 -11.12 12.52 -9.03
CA ILE A 548 -10.43 11.24 -9.18
C ILE A 548 -10.86 10.55 -10.48
N GLY A 549 -12.15 10.47 -10.74
CA GLY A 549 -12.71 9.86 -11.96
C GLY A 549 -12.20 10.54 -13.22
N ASN A 550 -12.15 11.87 -13.24
CA ASN A 550 -11.59 12.64 -14.35
C ASN A 550 -10.10 12.36 -14.56
N ALA A 551 -9.32 12.26 -13.47
CA ALA A 551 -7.91 11.93 -13.56
C ALA A 551 -7.69 10.51 -14.10
N LEU A 552 -8.47 9.53 -13.64
CA LEU A 552 -8.42 8.15 -14.14
C LEU A 552 -8.88 8.05 -15.59
N ASN A 553 -9.86 8.85 -16.01
CA ASN A 553 -10.29 8.93 -17.40
C ASN A 553 -9.21 9.53 -18.31
N ASP A 554 -8.52 10.59 -17.88
CA ASP A 554 -7.40 11.17 -18.65
C ASP A 554 -6.28 10.14 -18.83
N THR A 555 -5.96 9.40 -17.76
CA THR A 555 -5.01 8.26 -17.82
C THR A 555 -5.48 7.23 -18.84
N LEU A 556 -6.70 6.72 -18.71
CA LEU A 556 -7.27 5.72 -19.62
C LEU A 556 -7.20 6.16 -21.08
N MET A 557 -7.50 7.44 -21.38
CA MET A 557 -7.46 7.96 -22.74
C MET A 557 -6.04 8.05 -23.31
N ALA A 558 -5.04 8.25 -22.46
CA ALA A 558 -3.65 8.44 -22.88
C ALA A 558 -2.85 7.13 -22.97
N ASP A 559 -2.99 6.24 -22.00
CA ASP A 559 -2.17 5.02 -21.88
C ASP A 559 -2.96 3.71 -21.98
N LYS A 560 -4.30 3.79 -22.09
CA LYS A 560 -5.24 2.65 -22.11
C LYS A 560 -5.28 1.82 -20.82
N GLY A 561 -4.61 2.26 -19.77
CA GLY A 561 -4.64 1.62 -18.46
C GLY A 561 -5.97 1.88 -17.75
N LEU A 562 -6.75 0.83 -17.51
CA LEU A 562 -7.97 0.91 -16.74
C LEU A 562 -7.69 0.58 -15.27
N TYR A 563 -7.93 1.56 -14.40
CA TYR A 563 -7.70 1.46 -12.96
C TYR A 563 -9.01 1.55 -12.17
N VAL A 564 -9.06 0.88 -11.02
CA VAL A 564 -10.17 0.96 -10.07
C VAL A 564 -9.66 1.41 -8.70
N LEU A 565 -10.38 2.37 -8.11
CA LEU A 565 -10.18 2.83 -6.74
C LEU A 565 -11.24 2.17 -5.84
N TYR A 566 -10.81 1.53 -4.76
CA TYR A 566 -11.70 0.93 -3.77
C TYR A 566 -11.12 1.03 -2.35
N ASP A 567 -11.93 0.73 -1.33
CA ASP A 567 -11.47 0.60 0.05
C ASP A 567 -11.07 -0.85 0.37
N ASP A 568 -9.85 -1.04 0.84
CA ASP A 568 -9.33 -2.30 1.37
C ASP A 568 -9.22 -2.24 2.89
N PHE A 569 -10.36 -2.44 3.56
CA PHE A 569 -10.46 -2.49 5.01
C PHE A 569 -9.90 -1.23 5.69
N GLY A 570 -10.40 -0.07 5.28
CA GLY A 570 -10.01 1.24 5.78
C GLY A 570 -8.75 1.79 5.13
N LYS A 571 -8.39 1.32 3.92
CA LYS A 571 -7.25 1.83 3.14
C LYS A 571 -7.63 2.07 1.67
N LEU A 572 -7.45 3.30 1.19
CA LEU A 572 -7.68 3.66 -0.21
C LEU A 572 -6.69 2.91 -1.10
N THR A 573 -7.21 2.10 -2.01
CA THR A 573 -6.40 1.21 -2.84
C THR A 573 -6.74 1.43 -4.31
N LEU A 574 -5.70 1.69 -5.11
CA LEU A 574 -5.80 1.87 -6.56
C LEU A 574 -5.06 0.74 -7.26
N LYS A 575 -5.75 0.03 -8.16
CA LYS A 575 -5.23 -1.13 -8.88
C LYS A 575 -5.56 -1.07 -10.35
N CYS A 576 -4.64 -1.52 -11.20
CA CYS A 576 -4.93 -1.83 -12.59
C CYS A 576 -5.88 -3.05 -12.66
N THR A 577 -6.93 -2.95 -13.47
CA THR A 577 -7.94 -4.01 -13.62
C THR A 577 -7.38 -5.29 -14.23
N GLU A 578 -6.29 -5.22 -15.01
CA GLU A 578 -5.57 -6.39 -15.52
C GLU A 578 -4.95 -7.25 -14.40
N ASN A 579 -4.67 -6.65 -13.23
CA ASN A 579 -4.17 -7.35 -12.05
C ASN A 579 -5.30 -7.89 -11.15
N LEU A 580 -6.57 -7.74 -11.56
CA LEU A 580 -7.77 -8.10 -10.79
C LEU A 580 -8.61 -9.18 -11.47
N LEU A 581 -7.96 -10.06 -12.24
CA LEU A 581 -8.59 -11.25 -12.83
C LEU A 581 -8.71 -12.35 -11.76
N LEU A 582 -9.91 -12.90 -11.61
CA LEU A 582 -10.20 -13.96 -10.66
C LEU A 582 -10.44 -15.28 -11.38
N ASP A 583 -9.98 -16.36 -10.76
CA ASP A 583 -10.16 -17.75 -11.20
C ASP A 583 -11.55 -18.30 -10.82
N ILE A 584 -12.58 -17.49 -11.06
CA ILE A 584 -13.98 -17.79 -10.75
C ILE A 584 -14.75 -17.84 -12.06
N MET A 585 -15.49 -18.93 -12.27
CA MET A 585 -16.35 -19.12 -13.43
C MET A 585 -17.82 -18.95 -13.02
N ILE A 586 -18.55 -18.16 -13.80
CA ILE A 586 -20.00 -18.02 -13.72
C ILE A 586 -20.59 -18.61 -15.00
N ASP A 587 -21.48 -19.58 -14.83
CA ASP A 587 -22.26 -20.19 -15.89
C ASP A 587 -23.76 -20.23 -15.53
N GLU A 588 -24.53 -20.93 -16.36
CA GLU A 588 -25.98 -21.10 -16.22
C GLU A 588 -26.40 -21.83 -14.92
N GLU A 589 -25.50 -22.58 -14.28
CA GLU A 589 -25.77 -23.35 -13.05
C GLU A 589 -25.21 -22.66 -11.79
N THR A 590 -24.35 -21.65 -11.95
CA THR A 590 -23.63 -21.00 -10.83
C THR A 590 -24.52 -20.05 -10.02
N GLY A 591 -25.55 -19.47 -10.65
CA GLY A 591 -26.52 -18.54 -10.05
C GLY A 591 -27.89 -19.15 -9.80
N GLN A 592 -28.73 -18.51 -8.97
CA GLN A 592 -30.13 -18.91 -8.85
C GLN A 592 -30.93 -18.50 -10.09
N SER A 593 -30.65 -17.31 -10.61
CA SER A 593 -31.23 -16.77 -11.85
C SER A 593 -30.28 -15.78 -12.50
N PHE A 594 -30.61 -15.38 -13.72
CA PHE A 594 -29.96 -14.27 -14.40
C PHE A 594 -31.01 -13.40 -15.09
N ASP A 595 -30.69 -12.13 -15.28
CA ASP A 595 -31.44 -11.18 -16.10
C ASP A 595 -30.55 -10.78 -17.28
N TYR A 596 -31.00 -11.12 -18.48
CA TYR A 596 -30.36 -10.74 -19.73
C TYR A 596 -31.31 -9.87 -20.54
N THR A 597 -30.84 -8.68 -20.91
CA THR A 597 -31.58 -7.76 -21.79
C THR A 597 -30.75 -7.44 -23.02
N SER A 598 -31.36 -7.51 -24.21
CA SER A 598 -30.81 -7.03 -25.49
C SER A 598 -31.73 -5.94 -26.05
N SER A 599 -31.22 -4.74 -26.27
CA SER A 599 -32.05 -3.55 -26.53
C SER A 599 -31.46 -2.63 -27.60
N ILE A 600 -32.35 -1.90 -28.28
CA ILE A 600 -32.02 -0.74 -29.13
C ILE A 600 -32.59 0.58 -28.56
N ASN A 601 -33.19 0.52 -27.36
CA ASN A 601 -33.85 1.65 -26.70
C ASN A 601 -32.91 2.41 -25.74
N GLY A 602 -31.63 2.04 -25.71
CA GLY A 602 -30.59 2.74 -24.94
C GLY A 602 -29.74 3.63 -25.85
N ASP A 603 -28.45 3.71 -25.58
CA ASP A 603 -27.47 4.42 -26.42
C ASP A 603 -27.11 3.65 -27.70
N THR A 604 -28.13 3.33 -28.50
CA THR A 604 -28.00 2.73 -29.82
C THR A 604 -28.34 3.77 -30.88
N TYR A 605 -27.38 4.13 -31.72
CA TYR A 605 -27.54 5.18 -32.74
C TYR A 605 -27.00 4.69 -34.09
N ASN A 606 -27.87 4.62 -35.10
CA ASN A 606 -27.54 4.22 -36.47
C ASN A 606 -27.35 5.44 -37.40
N LYS A 607 -27.40 6.65 -36.84
CA LYS A 607 -27.06 7.90 -37.50
C LYS A 607 -26.34 8.82 -36.51
N VAL A 608 -25.19 9.36 -36.91
CA VAL A 608 -24.45 10.36 -36.13
C VAL A 608 -24.45 11.67 -36.90
N LYS A 609 -24.87 12.75 -36.26
CA LYS A 609 -24.85 14.11 -36.80
C LYS A 609 -24.04 15.02 -35.86
N LEU A 610 -22.88 15.46 -36.32
CA LEU A 610 -22.05 16.43 -35.61
C LEU A 610 -22.22 17.81 -36.24
N SER A 611 -22.39 18.82 -35.40
CA SER A 611 -22.53 20.21 -35.79
C SER A 611 -21.32 21.00 -35.30
N TYR A 612 -20.49 21.50 -36.20
CA TYR A 612 -19.30 22.28 -35.87
C TYR A 612 -19.53 23.76 -36.14
N GLN A 613 -19.32 24.60 -35.13
CA GLN A 613 -19.34 26.04 -35.30
C GLN A 613 -17.96 26.51 -35.79
N ASN A 614 -17.91 26.97 -37.04
CA ASN A 614 -16.68 27.38 -37.69
C ASN A 614 -16.50 28.90 -37.53
N ASP A 615 -15.65 29.31 -36.58
CA ASP A 615 -15.39 30.72 -36.29
C ASP A 615 -14.68 31.46 -37.43
N GLU A 616 -13.95 30.75 -38.31
CA GLU A 616 -13.26 31.38 -39.45
C GLU A 616 -14.23 31.77 -40.56
N THR A 617 -15.30 31.00 -40.74
CA THR A 617 -16.29 31.23 -41.80
C THR A 617 -17.60 31.82 -41.27
N GLU A 618 -17.77 31.92 -39.95
CA GLU A 618 -19.02 32.27 -39.27
C GLU A 618 -20.21 31.37 -39.68
N THR A 619 -19.94 30.12 -40.08
CA THR A 619 -20.96 29.15 -40.50
C THR A 619 -20.97 27.89 -39.63
N MET A 620 -22.02 27.08 -39.81
CA MET A 620 -22.20 25.80 -39.12
C MET A 620 -21.97 24.64 -40.09
N ASP A 621 -20.87 23.92 -39.90
CA ASP A 621 -20.53 22.74 -40.69
C ASP A 621 -21.22 21.50 -40.12
N ILE A 622 -21.86 20.71 -40.98
CA ILE A 622 -22.60 19.52 -40.58
C ILE A 622 -21.91 18.27 -41.13
N TYR A 623 -21.55 17.37 -40.22
CA TYR A 623 -20.99 16.05 -40.55
C TYR A 623 -22.02 14.99 -40.21
N ILE A 624 -22.42 14.18 -41.20
CA ILE A 624 -23.39 13.10 -41.03
C ILE A 624 -22.78 11.79 -41.51
N THR A 625 -22.87 10.77 -40.68
CA THR A 625 -22.62 9.38 -41.07
C THR A 625 -23.82 8.53 -40.62
N LEU A 626 -24.14 7.48 -41.36
CA LEU A 626 -25.31 6.63 -41.09
C LEU A 626 -25.12 5.22 -41.61
N ASP A 627 -25.87 4.30 -41.04
CA ASP A 627 -25.98 2.91 -41.50
C ASP A 627 -27.36 2.68 -42.12
N SER A 628 -27.39 2.52 -43.44
CA SER A 628 -28.65 2.37 -44.17
C SER A 628 -29.36 1.04 -43.90
N ASP A 629 -28.63 0.00 -43.51
CA ASP A 629 -29.21 -1.33 -43.31
C ASP A 629 -29.85 -1.44 -41.92
N ASN A 630 -29.17 -0.94 -40.88
CA ASN A 630 -29.77 -0.82 -39.56
C ASN A 630 -30.88 0.22 -39.50
N ILE A 631 -30.85 1.28 -40.33
CA ILE A 631 -31.99 2.20 -40.46
C ILE A 631 -33.22 1.51 -41.06
N LYS A 632 -33.05 0.65 -42.08
CA LYS A 632 -34.16 -0.15 -42.62
C LYS A 632 -34.76 -1.07 -41.57
N GLN A 633 -33.93 -1.59 -40.67
CA GLN A 633 -34.36 -2.55 -39.65
C GLN A 633 -34.96 -1.89 -38.41
N TRP A 634 -34.38 -0.80 -37.91
CA TRP A 634 -34.72 -0.20 -36.60
C TRP A 634 -35.38 1.18 -36.70
N GLY A 635 -35.47 1.75 -37.89
CA GLY A 635 -35.80 3.17 -38.06
C GLY A 635 -34.60 4.07 -37.73
N VAL A 636 -34.77 5.40 -37.81
CA VAL A 636 -33.67 6.35 -37.57
C VAL A 636 -33.48 6.59 -36.07
N LEU A 637 -32.30 6.24 -35.56
CA LEU A 637 -31.85 6.53 -34.20
C LEU A 637 -30.62 7.45 -34.30
N GLN A 638 -30.77 8.73 -33.92
CA GLN A 638 -29.77 9.76 -34.19
C GLN A 638 -29.06 10.25 -32.94
N TYR A 639 -27.73 10.12 -32.92
CA TYR A 639 -26.85 10.85 -32.01
C TYR A 639 -26.57 12.25 -32.58
N PHE A 640 -26.74 13.29 -31.78
CA PHE A 640 -26.46 14.67 -32.17
C PHE A 640 -25.55 15.35 -31.15
N GLU A 641 -24.47 15.97 -31.62
CA GLU A 641 -23.53 16.71 -30.78
C GLU A 641 -23.08 18.00 -31.48
N THR A 642 -23.07 19.10 -30.74
CA THR A 642 -22.49 20.37 -31.18
C THR A 642 -21.07 20.49 -30.66
N ILE A 643 -20.12 20.76 -31.56
CA ILE A 643 -18.69 20.89 -31.26
C ILE A 643 -18.35 22.37 -31.25
N SER A 644 -17.81 22.82 -30.12
CA SER A 644 -17.47 24.23 -29.88
C SER A 644 -16.34 24.69 -30.79
N SER A 645 -16.40 25.97 -31.11
CA SER A 645 -15.34 26.63 -31.83
C SER A 645 -14.05 26.68 -31.00
N GLY A 646 -12.91 26.45 -31.66
CA GLY A 646 -11.62 26.18 -31.01
C GLY A 646 -11.13 24.73 -31.15
N THR A 647 -12.01 23.79 -31.55
CA THR A 647 -11.58 22.45 -32.02
C THR A 647 -11.23 22.53 -33.51
N SER A 648 -10.15 21.90 -33.96
CA SER A 648 -9.85 21.82 -35.40
C SER A 648 -10.92 21.01 -36.13
N ALA A 649 -11.39 21.48 -37.29
CA ALA A 649 -12.33 20.74 -38.15
C ALA A 649 -11.72 19.42 -38.70
N VAL A 650 -10.39 19.28 -38.65
CA VAL A 650 -9.68 18.08 -39.12
C VAL A 650 -10.03 16.88 -38.23
N GLY A 651 -10.59 15.83 -38.85
CA GLY A 651 -10.91 14.57 -38.18
C GLY A 651 -12.36 14.43 -37.69
N LEU A 652 -13.24 15.43 -37.89
CA LEU A 652 -14.64 15.35 -37.46
C LEU A 652 -15.45 14.28 -38.19
N GLY A 653 -15.19 14.04 -39.47
CA GLY A 653 -15.77 12.90 -40.20
C GLY A 653 -15.35 11.55 -39.60
N GLN A 654 -14.08 11.39 -39.25
CA GLN A 654 -13.57 10.19 -38.58
C GLN A 654 -14.14 10.02 -37.17
N LYS A 655 -14.33 11.12 -36.43
CA LYS A 655 -15.05 11.11 -35.14
C LYS A 655 -16.48 10.61 -35.33
N ALA A 656 -17.20 11.14 -36.32
CA ALA A 656 -18.56 10.73 -36.63
C ALA A 656 -18.63 9.23 -36.96
N ASP A 657 -17.73 8.73 -37.83
CA ASP A 657 -17.64 7.31 -38.19
C ASP A 657 -17.29 6.41 -37.01
N THR A 658 -16.43 6.89 -36.10
CA THR A 658 -16.05 6.15 -34.90
C THR A 658 -17.23 6.05 -33.92
N LEU A 659 -17.97 7.15 -33.72
CA LEU A 659 -19.18 7.16 -32.90
C LEU A 659 -20.25 6.25 -33.50
N LEU A 660 -20.41 6.25 -34.83
CA LEU A 660 -21.35 5.35 -35.49
C LEU A 660 -20.94 3.89 -35.26
N LYS A 661 -19.67 3.54 -35.40
CA LYS A 661 -19.19 2.18 -35.12
C LYS A 661 -19.40 1.76 -33.67
N LEU A 662 -19.28 2.69 -32.72
CA LEU A 662 -19.46 2.43 -31.29
C LEU A 662 -20.94 2.25 -30.91
N TYR A 663 -21.83 3.08 -31.45
CA TYR A 663 -23.24 3.11 -31.04
C TYR A 663 -24.18 2.33 -31.95
N ASN A 664 -23.78 1.97 -33.17
CA ASN A 664 -24.64 1.26 -34.11
C ASN A 664 -24.69 -0.25 -33.83
N GLU A 665 -24.91 -0.61 -32.56
CA GLU A 665 -25.10 -1.98 -32.11
C GLU A 665 -26.15 -2.05 -30.98
N LYS A 666 -26.76 -3.22 -30.80
CA LYS A 666 -27.68 -3.48 -29.69
C LYS A 666 -26.91 -3.39 -28.36
N THR A 667 -27.47 -2.68 -27.39
CA THR A 667 -26.98 -2.70 -26.01
C THR A 667 -27.39 -3.99 -25.31
N ARG A 668 -26.53 -4.54 -24.46
CA ARG A 668 -26.82 -5.74 -23.68
C ARG A 668 -26.50 -5.55 -22.21
N ASN A 669 -27.36 -6.01 -21.32
CA ASN A 669 -27.12 -6.03 -19.87
C ASN A 669 -27.17 -7.48 -19.37
N LEU A 670 -26.28 -7.83 -18.46
CA LEU A 670 -26.28 -9.13 -17.79
C LEU A 670 -26.15 -8.94 -16.29
N LYS A 671 -27.15 -9.43 -15.57
CA LYS A 671 -27.12 -9.57 -14.12
C LYS A 671 -27.24 -11.04 -13.73
N ILE A 672 -26.48 -11.44 -12.74
CA ILE A 672 -26.51 -12.78 -12.16
C ILE A 672 -27.00 -12.63 -10.73
N ASP A 673 -28.09 -13.28 -10.37
CA ASP A 673 -28.68 -13.19 -9.05
C ASP A 673 -28.28 -14.41 -8.21
N LYS A 674 -27.83 -14.11 -6.98
CA LYS A 674 -27.51 -15.09 -5.93
C LYS A 674 -26.59 -16.24 -6.40
N CYS A 675 -25.52 -15.92 -7.11
CA CYS A 675 -24.44 -16.90 -7.31
C CYS A 675 -23.65 -17.13 -6.02
N PHE A 676 -22.89 -18.24 -5.95
CA PHE A 676 -22.08 -18.56 -4.79
C PHE A 676 -21.06 -17.46 -4.48
N GLY A 677 -21.00 -17.02 -3.22
CA GLY A 677 -20.18 -15.89 -2.82
C GLY A 677 -18.69 -16.21 -2.68
N ASP A 678 -17.87 -15.28 -3.16
CA ASP A 678 -16.43 -15.21 -2.90
C ASP A 678 -16.07 -13.76 -2.58
N ILE A 679 -15.48 -13.51 -1.41
CA ILE A 679 -15.22 -12.14 -0.94
C ILE A 679 -14.11 -11.42 -1.72
N ARG A 680 -13.37 -12.14 -2.58
CA ARG A 680 -12.40 -11.56 -3.52
C ARG A 680 -13.10 -10.82 -4.65
N VAL A 681 -14.31 -11.23 -5.01
CA VAL A 681 -15.12 -10.56 -6.03
C VAL A 681 -15.51 -9.19 -5.51
N ARG A 682 -15.01 -8.15 -6.17
CA ARG A 682 -15.31 -6.75 -5.86
C ARG A 682 -15.65 -6.04 -7.16
N ALA A 683 -16.35 -4.91 -7.07
CA ALA A 683 -16.54 -4.08 -8.25
C ALA A 683 -15.17 -3.63 -8.82
N GLY A 684 -14.96 -3.83 -10.12
CA GLY A 684 -13.68 -3.66 -10.82
C GLY A 684 -12.83 -4.93 -10.97
N THR A 685 -13.16 -6.02 -10.28
CA THR A 685 -12.57 -7.35 -10.57
C THR A 685 -13.21 -7.96 -11.81
N SER A 686 -12.53 -8.92 -12.44
CA SER A 686 -13.10 -9.66 -13.57
C SER A 686 -13.21 -11.15 -13.27
N VAL A 687 -14.33 -11.74 -13.67
CA VAL A 687 -14.63 -13.17 -13.54
C VAL A 687 -14.85 -13.77 -14.92
N ILE A 688 -14.66 -15.08 -15.06
CA ILE A 688 -14.92 -15.80 -16.30
C ILE A 688 -16.43 -16.01 -16.41
N VAL A 689 -17.04 -15.59 -17.51
CA VAL A 689 -18.46 -15.84 -17.77
C VAL A 689 -18.59 -16.75 -18.98
N ARG A 690 -19.30 -17.87 -18.81
CA ARG A 690 -19.59 -18.84 -19.85
C ARG A 690 -21.09 -19.11 -19.91
N MET A 691 -21.79 -18.41 -20.79
CA MET A 691 -23.24 -18.51 -20.93
C MET A 691 -23.63 -18.38 -22.40
N LYS A 692 -24.71 -19.04 -22.79
CA LYS A 692 -25.22 -18.94 -24.16
C LYS A 692 -26.63 -18.35 -24.17
N PHE A 693 -26.80 -17.28 -24.92
CA PHE A 693 -28.10 -16.66 -25.21
C PHE A 693 -28.44 -16.85 -26.69
N ASP A 694 -29.69 -16.56 -27.06
CA ASP A 694 -30.18 -16.76 -28.42
C ASP A 694 -29.42 -15.94 -29.47
N ASP A 695 -28.94 -14.75 -29.11
CA ASP A 695 -28.25 -13.82 -30.02
C ASP A 695 -26.73 -13.74 -29.81
N ILE A 696 -26.20 -14.30 -28.71
CA ILE A 696 -24.78 -14.21 -28.36
C ILE A 696 -24.32 -15.34 -27.44
N GLU A 697 -23.11 -15.84 -27.68
CA GLU A 697 -22.38 -16.71 -26.76
C GLU A 697 -21.30 -15.90 -26.04
N VAL A 698 -21.30 -15.97 -24.70
CA VAL A 698 -20.33 -15.30 -23.84
C VAL A 698 -19.37 -16.35 -23.31
N SER A 699 -18.07 -16.16 -23.52
CA SER A 699 -17.02 -17.06 -23.06
C SER A 699 -15.70 -16.31 -22.88
N ASN A 700 -15.70 -15.33 -21.97
CA ASN A 700 -14.57 -14.44 -21.74
C ASN A 700 -14.60 -13.88 -20.30
N TYR A 701 -13.54 -13.17 -19.92
CA TYR A 701 -13.57 -12.36 -18.71
C TYR A 701 -14.56 -11.21 -18.87
N MET A 702 -15.44 -11.04 -17.88
CA MET A 702 -16.31 -9.88 -17.73
C MET A 702 -15.99 -9.18 -16.42
N MET A 703 -15.94 -7.85 -16.46
CA MET A 703 -15.70 -7.02 -15.29
C MET A 703 -17.00 -6.87 -14.51
N VAL A 704 -16.88 -6.99 -13.19
CA VAL A 704 -17.96 -6.73 -12.24
C VAL A 704 -18.12 -5.22 -12.08
N GLU A 705 -19.19 -4.64 -12.62
CA GLU A 705 -19.48 -3.21 -12.43
C GLU A 705 -20.07 -2.94 -11.04
N LYS A 706 -20.92 -3.87 -10.58
CA LYS A 706 -21.54 -3.86 -9.26
C LYS A 706 -21.57 -5.26 -8.68
N VAL A 707 -21.29 -5.39 -7.39
CA VAL A 707 -21.54 -6.62 -6.63
C VAL A 707 -22.25 -6.29 -5.34
N LYS A 708 -23.27 -7.09 -5.02
CA LYS A 708 -23.93 -7.10 -3.73
C LYS A 708 -23.74 -8.47 -3.10
N HIS A 709 -22.93 -8.55 -2.06
CA HIS A 709 -22.82 -9.77 -1.26
C HIS A 709 -23.92 -9.80 -0.22
N THR A 710 -24.55 -10.97 -0.06
CA THR A 710 -25.49 -11.24 1.04
C THR A 710 -24.91 -12.35 1.90
N PHE A 711 -24.64 -12.05 3.17
CA PHE A 711 -24.11 -12.98 4.16
C PHE A 711 -25.24 -13.39 5.09
N GLY A 712 -25.58 -14.67 5.04
CA GLY A 712 -26.46 -15.30 6.01
C GLY A 712 -25.70 -16.10 7.07
N ASP A 713 -26.40 -16.82 7.94
CA ASP A 713 -25.82 -17.59 9.05
C ASP A 713 -24.77 -18.61 8.56
N ILE A 714 -25.09 -19.31 7.46
CA ILE A 714 -24.22 -20.33 6.84
C ILE A 714 -24.07 -20.14 5.32
N THR A 715 -24.72 -19.12 4.75
CA THR A 715 -24.77 -18.88 3.31
C THR A 715 -24.05 -17.59 2.93
N HIS A 716 -23.38 -17.57 1.79
CA HIS A 716 -22.82 -16.36 1.20
C HIS A 716 -23.15 -16.38 -0.29
N THR A 717 -23.90 -15.38 -0.75
CA THR A 717 -24.27 -15.22 -2.17
C THR A 717 -23.86 -13.85 -2.70
N MET A 718 -23.85 -13.71 -4.02
CA MET A 718 -23.56 -12.46 -4.73
C MET A 718 -24.59 -12.21 -5.81
N ASP A 719 -25.01 -10.95 -5.92
CA ASP A 719 -25.69 -10.43 -7.11
C ASP A 719 -24.66 -9.61 -7.90
N LEU A 720 -24.43 -9.98 -9.17
CA LEU A 720 -23.39 -9.39 -10.03
C LEU A 720 -24.05 -8.63 -11.18
N THR A 721 -23.65 -7.37 -11.39
CA THR A 721 -23.88 -6.67 -12.66
C THR A 721 -22.58 -6.66 -13.44
N LEU A 722 -22.60 -7.20 -14.66
CA LEU A 722 -21.40 -7.47 -15.46
C LEU A 722 -21.32 -6.58 -16.69
N ARG A 723 -20.09 -6.24 -17.09
CA ARG A 723 -19.79 -5.57 -18.37
C ARG A 723 -18.55 -6.14 -19.04
N GLY A 724 -18.42 -5.84 -20.33
CA GLY A 724 -17.29 -6.29 -21.15
C GLY A 724 -17.78 -7.05 -22.38
N GLY A 725 -16.95 -7.11 -23.41
CA GLY A 725 -17.39 -7.57 -24.73
C GLY A 725 -18.47 -6.63 -25.30
N ARG A 726 -19.66 -7.17 -25.60
CA ARG A 726 -20.81 -6.41 -26.12
C ARG A 726 -21.85 -6.05 -25.03
N PHE A 727 -21.46 -6.15 -23.76
CA PHE A 727 -22.34 -5.88 -22.62
C PHE A 727 -21.99 -4.56 -21.95
N ASN A 728 -23.00 -3.72 -21.82
CA ASN A 728 -22.98 -2.43 -21.15
C ASN A 728 -23.73 -2.60 -19.81
N ALA A 729 -23.01 -2.43 -18.69
CA ALA A 729 -23.56 -2.60 -17.34
C ALA A 729 -24.52 -1.48 -16.94
#